data_AF-A0A7Y6A121-F1
#
_entry.id   AF-A0A7Y6A121-F1
#
_cell.length_a   1.000
_cell.length_b   1.000
_cell.length_c   1.000
_cell.angle_alpha   90.00
_cell.angle_beta   90.00
_cell.angle_gamma   90.00
#
_symmetry.space_group_name_H-M   'P 1'
#
loop_
_entity.id
_entity.type
_entity.pdbx_description
1 polymer ?
#
loop_
_entity_poly.entity_id
_entity_poly.type
_entity_poly.pdbx_seq_one_letter_code
_entity_poly.pdbx_strand_id
1 'polypeptide(L)'
;MRSMNDMFEAAAAFLDAPDPVDALEKALDETTSEVAERLAGADPIRLIEVARVACLPWSFPGASTPSDVEAAPALAELLALVALTSGELDDDPRDDASAGPRPAWARAERAPRANDTATGQPLTDQVQNALPFLQKLLHLSQIRSMVSIDPQDGFARIAAMVQSAELWVRNSSYPDAVEESLRELFDEPSVVTTLVESLGFNATQAIATLEACHSLQVESLNRRMHTMFDKMEKEYRASSGGRPDPKTVARLREDWLSAWEPTVEMATVSAGDIGARVGISEETVVAVMKHFSFQPDGLQPRIAVERFTEGSSPLRIRPVIAAPNGRFLLIHNGLVPTAVRESLESALKSTAVWEVFQSNRGRLLERRTHDALARALPDAIYRDGFQYFVPADDAEAASSVPGKYTKRVEGDHLVIQDDVAIIVEDKAVAMAASSRAGNSKRLRKDLVGIVTRAAEQAGRLQDCIERDRGLRIHGEGWLDLSHIREIHTIAVSLDDLPYISTATAELVKAQFLDSGHIPWTVSIHDLDLITDLIGRPAEFLLYLQRRRDPEATVYYTAPDELDLFLYFFEAGLYVEPDPDEARKVLPFLPPPTTAERRRRRGQVPALITSRTDELDNWHYSVSGSADQSANRDGLSGKQPKEETSAGPSIFAPKPKMTPSPLTSLIDAIYSDKQYGRLSIGAMLLSGSSEFQSKLARIPRQLLENPRSDGRERTVTIPLGTNRENAWLLVWATRPIGRDARDFEADMRDYLRTKKHQLGLRRGVILAFDQATKVLAGVYYDGHEGPLEPRLEARLSELKPIEAMQGWAPPSPPKSRAGSGRRNTRGNKSRRARKGRR
;
A
#
# COMPACT_ATOMS: atom_id res chain seq x y z
N MET A 1 8.30 14.06 12.57
CA MET A 1 8.72 15.47 12.35
C MET A 1 9.93 15.89 13.20
N ARG A 2 10.03 15.57 14.50
CA ARG A 2 11.26 15.80 15.29
C ARG A 2 12.45 14.95 14.80
N SER A 3 12.28 13.64 14.65
CA SER A 3 13.38 12.75 14.21
C SER A 3 13.96 13.10 12.83
N MET A 4 13.14 13.56 11.89
CA MET A 4 13.60 13.94 10.55
C MET A 4 14.43 15.23 10.58
N ASN A 5 14.09 16.18 11.45
CA ASN A 5 14.88 17.41 11.64
C ASN A 5 16.21 17.10 12.35
N ASP A 6 16.17 16.22 13.35
CA ASP A 6 17.37 15.72 14.04
C ASP A 6 18.30 14.93 13.08
N MET A 7 17.72 14.16 12.15
CA MET A 7 18.44 13.46 11.08
C MET A 7 19.09 14.43 10.08
N PHE A 8 18.40 15.51 9.68
CA PHE A 8 18.99 16.53 8.80
C PHE A 8 20.11 17.31 9.47
N GLU A 9 19.98 17.65 10.76
CA GLU A 9 21.04 18.28 11.54
C GLU A 9 22.25 17.33 11.72
N ALA A 10 21.99 16.04 11.98
CA ALA A 10 23.03 15.03 12.04
C ALA A 10 23.75 14.84 10.68
N ALA A 11 23.00 14.79 9.57
CA ALA A 11 23.57 14.69 8.24
C ALA A 11 24.41 15.92 7.88
N ALA A 12 23.96 17.12 8.26
CA ALA A 12 24.70 18.36 8.05
C ALA A 12 26.08 18.34 8.73
N ALA A 13 26.17 17.79 9.95
CA ALA A 13 27.43 17.67 10.68
C ALA A 13 28.48 16.79 9.95
N PHE A 14 28.05 15.77 9.20
CA PHE A 14 28.94 14.94 8.38
C PHE A 14 29.28 15.59 7.03
N LEU A 15 28.34 16.31 6.43
CA LEU A 15 28.56 17.05 5.17
C LEU A 15 29.61 18.17 5.32
N ASP A 16 29.79 18.70 6.53
CA ASP A 16 30.83 19.70 6.85
C ASP A 16 32.24 19.08 7.01
N ALA A 17 32.37 17.75 7.01
CA ALA A 17 33.66 17.08 7.12
C ALA A 17 34.46 17.13 5.79
N PRO A 18 35.81 17.11 5.83
CA PRO A 18 36.63 17.10 4.61
C PRO A 18 36.40 15.89 3.71
N ASP A 19 36.09 14.74 4.33
CA ASP A 19 35.64 13.51 3.67
C ASP A 19 34.44 12.95 4.46
N PRO A 20 33.20 13.31 4.05
CA PRO A 20 31.98 12.85 4.72
C PRO A 20 31.82 11.32 4.75
N VAL A 21 32.33 10.62 3.72
CA VAL A 21 32.19 9.17 3.60
C VAL A 21 33.11 8.47 4.59
N ASP A 22 34.38 8.84 4.64
CA ASP A 22 35.35 8.29 5.60
C ASP A 22 34.92 8.57 7.06
N ALA A 23 34.41 9.77 7.33
CA ALA A 23 33.89 10.13 8.65
C ALA A 23 32.69 9.28 9.07
N LEU A 24 31.80 8.93 8.13
CA LEU A 24 30.65 8.06 8.38
C LEU A 24 31.06 6.61 8.61
N GLU A 25 31.99 6.07 7.81
CA GLU A 25 32.50 4.70 7.98
C GLU A 25 33.20 4.54 9.33
N LYS A 26 34.01 5.52 9.75
CA LYS A 26 34.62 5.52 11.09
C LYS A 26 33.58 5.57 12.21
N ALA A 27 32.54 6.39 12.06
CA ALA A 27 31.46 6.46 13.06
C ALA A 27 30.66 5.14 13.15
N LEU A 28 30.48 4.43 12.04
CA LEU A 28 29.87 3.10 11.99
C LEU A 28 30.76 2.06 12.69
N ASP A 29 32.07 2.07 12.46
CA ASP A 29 33.04 1.18 13.13
C ASP A 29 33.06 1.37 14.65
N GLU A 30 33.19 2.63 15.09
CA GLU A 30 33.21 2.99 16.51
C GLU A 30 31.90 2.60 17.21
N THR A 31 30.76 2.92 16.59
CA THR A 31 29.44 2.60 17.16
C THR A 31 29.21 1.09 17.19
N THR A 32 29.66 0.33 16.18
CA THR A 32 29.54 -1.13 16.16
C THR A 32 30.35 -1.77 17.29
N SER A 33 31.58 -1.30 17.49
CA SER A 33 32.46 -1.78 18.55
C SER A 33 31.86 -1.50 19.93
N GLU A 34 31.28 -0.31 20.13
CA GLU A 34 30.61 0.06 21.37
C GLU A 34 29.38 -0.81 21.66
N VAL A 35 28.58 -1.15 20.65
CA VAL A 35 27.47 -2.11 20.82
C VAL A 35 28.00 -3.49 21.20
N ALA A 36 29.03 -3.98 20.50
CA ALA A 36 29.64 -5.29 20.78
C ALA A 36 30.17 -5.39 22.21
N GLU A 37 30.86 -4.36 22.71
CA GLU A 37 31.35 -4.29 24.08
C GLU A 37 30.22 -4.28 25.11
N ARG A 38 29.11 -3.57 24.83
CA ARG A 38 27.94 -3.49 25.71
C ARG A 38 27.19 -4.81 25.85
N LEU A 39 27.18 -5.61 24.79
CA LEU A 39 26.53 -6.92 24.76
C LEU A 39 27.47 -8.06 25.20
N ALA A 40 28.76 -7.79 25.39
CA ALA A 40 29.74 -8.81 25.74
C ALA A 40 29.49 -9.42 27.14
N GLY A 41 29.87 -10.69 27.28
CA GLY A 41 29.86 -11.40 28.56
C GLY A 41 28.50 -11.95 29.02
N ALA A 42 27.43 -11.72 28.26
CA ALA A 42 26.12 -12.32 28.47
C ALA A 42 25.83 -13.45 27.46
N ASP A 43 24.91 -14.35 27.82
CA ASP A 43 24.44 -15.38 26.90
C ASP A 43 23.60 -14.75 25.77
N PRO A 44 23.96 -14.98 24.48
CA PRO A 44 23.27 -14.36 23.36
C PRO A 44 21.79 -14.69 23.28
N ILE A 45 21.35 -15.91 23.62
CA ILE A 45 19.93 -16.29 23.55
C ILE A 45 19.13 -15.49 24.57
N ARG A 46 19.68 -15.32 25.79
CA ARG A 46 19.03 -14.51 26.83
C ARG A 46 18.96 -13.04 26.43
N LEU A 47 20.03 -12.49 25.85
CA LEU A 47 20.03 -11.12 25.33
C LEU A 47 19.00 -10.92 24.21
N ILE A 48 18.91 -11.86 23.26
CA ILE A 48 17.94 -11.79 22.16
C ILE A 48 16.52 -11.83 22.71
N GLU A 49 16.22 -12.68 23.69
CA GLU A 49 14.90 -12.73 24.31
C GLU A 49 14.55 -11.40 25.01
N VAL A 50 15.48 -10.82 25.77
CA VAL A 50 15.30 -9.49 26.39
C VAL A 50 15.14 -8.40 25.32
N ALA A 51 15.85 -8.49 24.20
CA ALA A 51 15.72 -7.56 23.08
C ALA A 51 14.38 -7.67 22.36
N ARG A 52 13.86 -8.88 22.16
CA ARG A 52 12.49 -9.10 21.69
C ARG A 52 11.49 -8.44 22.65
N VAL A 53 11.79 -8.52 23.96
CA VAL A 53 11.02 -7.84 25.02
C VAL A 53 11.12 -6.33 25.02
N ALA A 54 12.24 -5.77 24.62
CA ALA A 54 12.39 -4.32 24.58
C ALA A 54 11.86 -3.71 23.27
N CYS A 55 12.03 -4.40 22.14
CA CYS A 55 11.81 -3.82 20.82
C CYS A 55 10.42 -4.11 20.26
N LEU A 56 9.96 -5.36 20.29
CA LEU A 56 8.74 -5.74 19.57
C LEU A 56 7.48 -5.23 20.29
N PRO A 57 6.35 -4.99 19.60
CA PRO A 57 5.14 -4.50 20.26
C PRO A 57 4.67 -5.44 21.37
N TRP A 58 4.48 -4.89 22.58
CA TRP A 58 3.88 -5.60 23.73
C TRP A 58 2.48 -5.09 24.00
N SER A 59 1.59 -6.02 24.31
CA SER A 59 0.32 -5.68 24.94
C SER A 59 0.53 -5.52 26.46
N PHE A 60 1.15 -4.42 26.92
CA PHE A 60 1.07 -4.01 28.33
C PHE A 60 0.05 -2.88 28.49
N PRO A 61 -0.92 -2.99 29.40
CA PRO A 61 -1.88 -1.92 29.67
C PRO A 61 -1.15 -0.63 30.08
N GLY A 62 -1.31 0.45 29.31
CA GLY A 62 -0.86 1.80 29.68
C GLY A 62 0.61 2.13 29.42
N ALA A 63 1.41 1.25 28.83
CA ALA A 63 2.71 1.63 28.29
C ALA A 63 2.50 2.29 26.92
N SER A 64 2.95 3.55 26.78
CA SER A 64 3.09 4.16 25.46
C SER A 64 4.02 3.28 24.63
N THR A 65 3.52 2.74 23.52
CA THR A 65 4.35 2.15 22.47
C THR A 65 5.49 3.11 22.14
N PRO A 66 6.75 2.63 22.00
CA PRO A 66 7.83 3.46 21.52
C PRO A 66 7.42 4.17 20.23
N SER A 67 7.83 5.42 20.07
CA SER A 67 7.39 6.33 19.01
C SER A 67 7.77 5.92 17.58
N ASP A 68 8.45 4.79 17.38
CA ASP A 68 8.90 4.25 16.09
C ASP A 68 8.65 2.72 16.02
N VAL A 69 7.39 2.31 15.86
CA VAL A 69 6.96 0.90 15.76
C VAL A 69 7.58 0.19 14.55
N GLU A 70 7.88 0.92 13.47
CA GLU A 70 8.48 0.37 12.25
C GLU A 70 9.92 -0.11 12.45
N ALA A 71 10.71 0.57 13.30
CA ALA A 71 12.13 0.25 13.53
C ALA A 71 12.37 -0.98 14.42
N ALA A 72 11.35 -1.39 15.18
CA ALA A 72 11.47 -2.37 16.24
C ALA A 72 12.03 -3.74 15.82
N PRO A 73 11.54 -4.38 14.74
CA PRO A 73 12.10 -5.65 14.26
C PRO A 73 13.58 -5.52 13.86
N ALA A 74 13.93 -4.44 13.15
CA ALA A 74 15.29 -4.16 12.72
C ALA A 74 16.27 -4.04 13.89
N LEU A 75 15.85 -3.41 14.99
CA LEU A 75 16.65 -3.31 16.22
C LEU A 75 16.88 -4.67 16.89
N ALA A 76 15.85 -5.52 16.95
CA ALA A 76 15.96 -6.87 17.52
C ALA A 76 16.90 -7.76 16.69
N GLU A 77 16.83 -7.67 15.35
CA GLU A 77 17.73 -8.38 14.44
C GLU A 77 19.17 -7.89 14.55
N LEU A 78 19.40 -6.58 14.56
CA LEU A 78 20.74 -6.01 14.65
C LEU A 78 21.40 -6.38 15.98
N LEU A 79 20.64 -6.35 17.08
CA LEU A 79 21.11 -6.84 18.38
C LEU A 79 21.45 -8.33 18.31
N ALA A 80 20.59 -9.16 17.73
CA ALA A 80 20.85 -10.60 17.59
C ALA A 80 22.12 -10.87 16.77
N LEU A 81 22.31 -10.16 15.66
CA LEU A 81 23.52 -10.28 14.85
C LEU A 81 24.77 -9.93 15.65
N VAL A 82 24.79 -8.79 16.33
CA VAL A 82 25.96 -8.38 17.12
C VAL A 82 26.19 -9.36 18.28
N ALA A 83 25.17 -9.71 19.05
CA ALA A 83 25.30 -10.64 20.18
C ALA A 83 25.84 -12.02 19.76
N LEU A 84 25.44 -12.53 18.59
CA LEU A 84 25.88 -13.84 18.08
C LEU A 84 27.26 -13.81 17.42
N THR A 85 27.74 -12.65 16.99
CA THR A 85 29.03 -12.48 16.30
C THR A 85 30.13 -11.93 17.21
N SER A 86 29.76 -11.27 18.32
CA SER A 86 30.72 -10.77 19.32
C SER A 86 31.33 -11.87 20.19
N GLY A 87 30.81 -13.09 20.14
CA GLY A 87 31.25 -14.22 20.96
C GLY A 87 32.67 -14.75 20.67
N GLU A 88 33.39 -14.20 19.69
CA GLU A 88 34.71 -14.66 19.24
C GLU A 88 35.90 -13.75 19.63
N LEU A 89 35.68 -12.61 20.27
CA LEU A 89 36.71 -11.54 20.41
C LEU A 89 37.77 -11.68 21.54
N ASP A 90 38.10 -12.88 22.06
CA ASP A 90 39.35 -13.03 22.86
C ASP A 90 40.42 -13.81 22.08
N ASP A 91 41.34 -13.07 21.48
CA ASP A 91 42.73 -13.50 21.29
C ASP A 91 43.50 -13.22 22.61
N ASP A 92 43.47 -14.12 23.60
CA ASP A 92 44.55 -14.19 24.60
C ASP A 92 45.61 -15.17 24.06
N PRO A 93 46.84 -14.73 23.72
CA PRO A 93 47.86 -15.58 23.09
C PRO A 93 48.46 -16.67 24.00
N ARG A 94 47.79 -17.05 25.10
CA ARG A 94 48.34 -17.88 26.17
C ARG A 94 47.59 -19.19 26.44
N ASP A 95 46.54 -19.49 25.69
CA ASP A 95 45.88 -20.80 25.79
C ASP A 95 46.40 -21.80 24.75
N ASP A 96 46.69 -23.00 25.25
CA ASP A 96 47.25 -24.18 24.61
C ASP A 96 46.65 -24.50 23.22
N ALA A 97 47.52 -24.55 22.21
CA ALA A 97 47.22 -24.83 20.81
C ALA A 97 46.69 -26.24 20.49
N SER A 98 46.39 -27.08 21.51
CA SER A 98 45.86 -28.44 21.33
C SER A 98 44.35 -28.59 21.57
N ALA A 99 43.64 -27.53 21.99
CA ALA A 99 42.19 -27.53 22.09
C ALA A 99 41.57 -26.68 20.96
N GLY A 100 40.70 -27.29 20.14
CA GLY A 100 39.95 -26.56 19.12
C GLY A 100 39.12 -25.40 19.70
N PRO A 101 38.65 -24.47 18.85
CA PRO A 101 37.93 -23.27 19.27
C PRO A 101 36.73 -23.63 20.16
N ARG A 102 36.72 -23.10 21.39
CA ARG A 102 35.57 -23.23 22.30
C ARG A 102 34.53 -22.16 21.94
N PRO A 103 33.25 -22.52 21.79
CA PRO A 103 32.22 -21.53 21.49
C PRO A 103 31.97 -20.58 22.68
N ALA A 104 31.46 -19.38 22.38
CA ALA A 104 31.21 -18.30 23.34
C ALA A 104 30.43 -18.70 24.61
N TRP A 105 29.53 -19.69 24.51
CA TRP A 105 28.72 -20.19 25.64
C TRP A 105 29.56 -20.87 26.74
N ALA A 106 30.76 -21.37 26.42
CA ALA A 106 31.61 -22.05 27.39
C ALA A 106 32.33 -21.11 28.38
N ARG A 107 32.17 -19.79 28.23
CA ARG A 107 32.85 -18.76 29.05
C ARG A 107 31.93 -18.09 30.08
N ALA A 108 30.63 -18.38 30.08
CA ALA A 108 29.61 -17.69 30.86
C ALA A 108 29.37 -18.28 32.27
N GLU A 109 30.43 -18.43 33.07
CA GLU A 109 30.34 -18.66 34.53
C GLU A 109 31.11 -17.58 35.33
N ARG A 110 31.07 -16.31 34.91
CA ARG A 110 31.57 -15.21 35.77
C ARG A 110 30.43 -14.63 36.59
N ALA A 111 30.49 -14.89 37.90
CA ALA A 111 29.62 -14.29 38.91
C ALA A 111 29.61 -12.75 38.81
N PRO A 112 28.46 -12.09 39.08
CA PRO A 112 28.32 -10.64 38.94
C PRO A 112 29.28 -9.88 39.87
N ARG A 113 29.85 -8.77 39.37
CA ARG A 113 30.70 -7.88 40.17
C ARG A 113 29.84 -7.12 41.19
N ALA A 114 30.32 -7.09 42.43
CA ALA A 114 29.56 -6.74 43.62
C ALA A 114 29.24 -5.23 43.83
N ASN A 115 29.18 -4.39 42.79
CA ASN A 115 29.14 -2.93 43.01
C ASN A 115 28.29 -2.06 42.07
N ASP A 116 27.25 -2.61 41.40
CA ASP A 116 26.24 -1.78 40.74
C ASP A 116 24.96 -1.68 41.59
N THR A 117 24.70 -0.49 42.11
CA THR A 117 23.48 -0.13 42.80
C THR A 117 22.57 0.68 41.88
N ALA A 118 21.45 0.10 41.42
CA ALA A 118 20.11 0.72 41.39
C ALA A 118 19.00 -0.15 40.75
N THR A 119 19.31 -1.10 39.88
CA THR A 119 18.31 -1.92 39.17
C THR A 119 18.81 -3.36 39.10
N GLY A 120 18.04 -4.32 39.62
CA GLY A 120 18.50 -5.70 39.78
C GLY A 120 18.61 -6.51 38.48
N GLN A 121 18.46 -5.91 37.29
CA GLN A 121 18.23 -6.54 35.98
C GLN A 121 19.40 -6.29 35.00
N PRO A 122 20.53 -7.02 35.13
CA PRO A 122 21.75 -6.73 34.38
C PRO A 122 21.61 -6.91 32.86
N LEU A 123 20.84 -7.90 32.37
CA LEU A 123 20.64 -8.08 30.92
C LEU A 123 19.72 -7.03 30.33
N THR A 124 18.67 -6.67 31.07
CA THR A 124 17.73 -5.61 30.69
C THR A 124 18.47 -4.29 30.58
N ASP A 125 19.31 -3.98 31.56
CA ASP A 125 20.14 -2.77 31.53
C ASP A 125 21.15 -2.80 30.37
N GLN A 126 21.77 -3.95 30.07
CA GLN A 126 22.64 -4.11 28.89
C GLN A 126 21.90 -3.81 27.58
N VAL A 127 20.73 -4.42 27.36
CA VAL A 127 19.92 -4.20 26.16
C VAL A 127 19.48 -2.74 26.06
N GLN A 128 18.92 -2.16 27.13
CA GLN A 128 18.45 -0.77 27.14
C GLN A 128 19.60 0.22 26.88
N ASN A 129 20.80 -0.06 27.38
CA ASN A 129 21.99 0.76 27.11
C ASN A 129 22.53 0.59 25.69
N ALA A 130 22.26 -0.53 25.01
CA ALA A 130 22.67 -0.78 23.63
C ALA A 130 21.70 -0.19 22.59
N LEU A 131 20.40 -0.11 22.90
CA LEU A 131 19.36 0.36 21.96
C LEU A 131 19.63 1.73 21.31
N PRO A 132 20.06 2.78 22.04
CA PRO A 132 20.36 4.08 21.42
C PRO A 132 21.49 4.00 20.38
N PHE A 133 22.47 3.12 20.59
CA PHE A 133 23.58 2.91 19.67
C PHE A 133 23.17 2.09 18.45
N LEU A 134 22.29 1.10 18.63
CA LEU A 134 21.67 0.38 17.52
C LEU A 134 20.83 1.31 16.64
N GLN A 135 20.02 2.20 17.23
CA GLN A 135 19.30 3.24 16.49
C GLN A 135 20.26 4.19 15.76
N LYS A 136 21.36 4.58 16.42
CA LYS A 136 22.41 5.39 15.79
C LYS A 136 23.03 4.68 14.58
N LEU A 137 23.27 3.36 14.63
CA LEU A 137 23.76 2.58 13.49
C LEU A 137 22.81 2.64 12.29
N LEU A 138 21.50 2.47 12.52
CA LEU A 138 20.49 2.57 11.46
C LEU A 138 20.48 3.97 10.83
N HIS A 139 20.51 5.03 11.65
CA HIS A 139 20.56 6.41 11.16
C HIS A 139 21.85 6.73 10.41
N LEU A 140 23.02 6.32 10.92
CA LEU A 140 24.30 6.52 10.24
C LEU A 140 24.31 5.82 8.88
N SER A 141 23.77 4.61 8.78
CA SER A 141 23.61 3.92 7.50
C SER A 141 22.71 4.68 6.53
N GLN A 142 21.59 5.20 7.00
CA GLN A 142 20.67 5.97 6.16
C GLN A 142 21.31 7.26 5.66
N ILE A 143 22.05 7.97 6.53
CA ILE A 143 22.83 9.17 6.16
C ILE A 143 23.88 8.79 5.11
N ARG A 144 24.62 7.70 5.29
CA ARG A 144 25.60 7.19 4.31
C ARG A 144 24.97 6.95 2.94
N SER A 145 23.81 6.29 2.90
CA SER A 145 23.09 6.06 1.65
C SER A 145 22.64 7.37 1.01
N MET A 146 22.19 8.37 1.79
CA MET A 146 21.76 9.67 1.27
C MET A 146 22.91 10.56 0.76
N VAL A 147 24.02 10.65 1.50
CA VAL A 147 25.19 11.47 1.13
C VAL A 147 25.82 10.97 -0.17
N SER A 148 25.66 9.68 -0.47
CA SER A 148 26.20 9.04 -1.66
C SER A 148 25.32 9.22 -2.91
N ILE A 149 24.15 9.87 -2.81
CA ILE A 149 23.19 10.09 -3.92
C ILE A 149 23.44 11.44 -4.59
N ASP A 150 23.58 11.43 -5.92
CA ASP A 150 23.39 12.65 -6.73
C ASP A 150 21.89 13.02 -6.72
N PRO A 151 21.48 14.20 -6.21
CA PRO A 151 20.07 14.61 -6.17
C PRO A 151 19.40 14.70 -7.55
N GLN A 152 20.16 14.76 -8.64
CA GLN A 152 19.65 14.75 -10.01
C GLN A 152 19.52 13.35 -10.60
N ASP A 153 20.08 12.33 -9.95
CA ASP A 153 19.97 10.94 -10.36
C ASP A 153 18.73 10.28 -9.71
N GLY A 154 17.61 10.33 -10.45
CA GLY A 154 16.36 9.68 -10.02
C GLY A 154 16.51 8.18 -9.78
N PHE A 155 17.46 7.50 -10.45
CA PHE A 155 17.70 6.08 -10.23
C PHE A 155 18.45 5.82 -8.92
N ALA A 156 19.45 6.63 -8.57
CA ALA A 156 20.13 6.55 -7.28
C ALA A 156 19.14 6.76 -6.11
N ARG A 157 18.17 7.68 -6.27
CA ARG A 157 17.09 7.88 -5.29
C ARG A 157 16.21 6.63 -5.12
N ILE A 158 15.80 6.01 -6.23
CA ILE A 158 15.03 4.75 -6.20
C ILE A 158 15.84 3.65 -5.49
N ALA A 159 17.12 3.50 -5.81
CA ALA A 159 17.98 2.47 -5.21
C ALA A 159 18.10 2.63 -3.69
N ALA A 160 18.30 3.87 -3.21
CA ALA A 160 18.37 4.14 -1.78
C ALA A 160 17.03 3.93 -1.06
N MET A 161 15.90 4.23 -1.70
CA MET A 161 14.57 3.97 -1.15
C MET A 161 14.29 2.46 -1.04
N VAL A 162 14.60 1.69 -2.08
CA VAL A 162 14.48 0.22 -2.06
C VAL A 162 15.34 -0.39 -0.94
N GLN A 163 16.61 0.03 -0.83
CA GLN A 163 17.47 -0.44 0.25
C GLN A 163 16.93 -0.04 1.63
N SER A 164 16.39 1.18 1.77
CA SER A 164 15.79 1.63 3.03
C SER A 164 14.57 0.79 3.39
N ALA A 165 13.71 0.46 2.43
CA ALA A 165 12.57 -0.41 2.64
C ALA A 165 12.98 -1.75 3.25
N GLU A 166 14.05 -2.36 2.73
CA GLU A 166 14.59 -3.63 3.23
C GLU A 166 15.13 -3.55 4.66
N LEU A 167 15.51 -2.36 5.14
CA LEU A 167 15.99 -2.17 6.51
C LEU A 167 14.85 -1.98 7.50
N TRP A 168 13.88 -1.14 7.14
CA TRP A 168 12.85 -0.66 8.07
C TRP A 168 11.55 -1.45 7.98
N VAL A 169 11.25 -2.08 6.85
CA VAL A 169 10.00 -2.80 6.61
C VAL A 169 10.27 -4.30 6.56
N ARG A 170 9.49 -5.09 7.32
CA ARG A 170 9.54 -6.56 7.29
C ARG A 170 8.33 -7.19 6.64
N ASN A 171 7.17 -6.61 6.90
CA ASN A 171 5.91 -6.96 6.26
C ASN A 171 5.44 -5.72 5.53
N SER A 172 5.60 -5.70 4.21
CA SER A 172 5.09 -4.63 3.36
C SER A 172 3.61 -4.87 2.99
N SER A 173 3.10 -6.06 3.25
CA SER A 173 1.68 -6.41 3.18
C SER A 173 1.24 -7.17 4.43
N TYR A 174 -0.08 -7.39 4.60
CA TYR A 174 -0.60 -8.13 5.76
C TYR A 174 -0.04 -9.57 5.81
N PRO A 175 0.51 -10.03 6.96
CA PRO A 175 1.21 -11.31 7.06
C PRO A 175 0.40 -12.52 6.62
N ASP A 176 -0.88 -12.58 6.98
CA ASP A 176 -1.81 -13.66 6.63
C ASP A 176 -2.03 -13.76 5.11
N ALA A 177 -2.18 -12.62 4.43
CA ALA A 177 -2.30 -12.59 2.97
C ALA A 177 -1.01 -13.09 2.28
N VAL A 178 0.17 -12.72 2.80
CA VAL A 178 1.46 -13.19 2.27
C VAL A 178 1.63 -14.69 2.52
N GLU A 179 1.32 -15.17 3.73
CA GLU A 179 1.37 -16.59 4.09
C GLU A 179 0.46 -17.44 3.20
N GLU A 180 -0.76 -16.98 2.93
CA GLU A 180 -1.68 -17.65 2.00
C GLU A 180 -1.09 -17.75 0.59
N SER A 181 -0.53 -16.64 0.06
CA SER A 181 0.16 -16.66 -1.23
C SER A 181 1.30 -17.67 -1.25
N LEU A 182 2.10 -17.75 -0.18
CA LEU A 182 3.20 -18.71 -0.09
C LEU A 182 2.70 -20.16 -0.08
N ARG A 183 1.62 -20.45 0.65
CA ARG A 183 1.02 -21.78 0.64
C ARG A 183 0.60 -22.16 -0.77
N GLU A 184 -0.13 -21.31 -1.47
CA GLU A 184 -0.58 -21.56 -2.85
C GLU A 184 0.58 -21.69 -3.85
N LEU A 185 1.64 -20.91 -3.68
CA LEU A 185 2.82 -20.96 -4.56
C LEU A 185 3.54 -22.30 -4.52
N PHE A 186 3.63 -22.90 -3.32
CA PHE A 186 4.37 -24.14 -3.09
C PHE A 186 3.47 -25.39 -3.01
N ASP A 187 2.15 -25.27 -3.21
CA ASP A 187 1.18 -26.39 -3.13
C ASP A 187 1.19 -27.31 -4.36
N GLU A 188 1.95 -26.98 -5.41
CA GLU A 188 2.03 -27.83 -6.59
C GLU A 188 2.62 -29.23 -6.21
N PRO A 189 1.95 -30.35 -6.55
CA PRO A 189 2.32 -31.67 -6.04
C PRO A 189 3.77 -32.10 -6.31
N SER A 190 4.33 -31.77 -7.47
CA SER A 190 5.73 -32.10 -7.80
C SER A 190 6.73 -31.23 -7.02
N VAL A 191 6.38 -29.96 -6.75
CA VAL A 191 7.12 -29.05 -5.86
C VAL A 191 7.12 -29.59 -4.44
N VAL A 192 5.95 -29.94 -3.90
CA VAL A 192 5.80 -30.52 -2.55
C VAL A 192 6.66 -31.77 -2.41
N THR A 193 6.56 -32.70 -3.38
CA THR A 193 7.31 -33.96 -3.36
C THR A 193 8.82 -33.70 -3.36
N THR A 194 9.30 -32.81 -4.24
CA THR A 194 10.73 -32.46 -4.36
C THR A 194 11.27 -31.83 -3.07
N LEU A 195 10.50 -30.94 -2.44
CA LEU A 195 10.89 -30.32 -1.17
C LEU A 195 10.97 -31.34 -0.03
N VAL A 196 9.99 -32.24 0.08
CA VAL A 196 10.00 -33.29 1.11
C VAL A 196 11.18 -34.25 0.90
N GLU A 197 11.47 -34.66 -0.33
CA GLU A 197 12.61 -35.55 -0.62
C GLU A 197 13.97 -34.89 -0.36
N SER A 198 14.10 -33.59 -0.64
CA SER A 198 15.39 -32.88 -0.53
C SER A 198 15.65 -32.29 0.85
N LEU A 199 14.63 -31.77 1.52
CA LEU A 199 14.74 -31.04 2.80
C LEU A 199 14.09 -31.79 3.97
N GLY A 200 13.24 -32.78 3.72
CA GLY A 200 12.48 -33.50 4.74
C GLY A 200 11.16 -32.83 5.16
N PHE A 201 10.76 -31.74 4.49
CA PHE A 201 9.55 -30.98 4.77
C PHE A 201 9.07 -30.17 3.56
N ASN A 202 7.82 -29.70 3.57
CA ASN A 202 7.25 -28.78 2.58
C ASN A 202 7.02 -27.36 3.15
N ALA A 203 6.59 -26.42 2.29
CA ALA A 203 6.35 -25.02 2.69
C ALA A 203 5.31 -24.88 3.81
N THR A 204 4.18 -25.61 3.72
CA THR A 204 3.12 -25.59 4.74
C THR A 204 3.65 -26.02 6.11
N GLN A 205 4.47 -27.07 6.15
CA GLN A 205 5.12 -27.54 7.37
C GLN A 205 6.16 -26.55 7.90
N ALA A 206 6.95 -25.92 7.01
CA ALA A 206 7.93 -24.91 7.40
C ALA A 206 7.27 -23.70 8.07
N ILE A 207 6.24 -23.13 7.43
CA ILE A 207 5.47 -21.99 7.93
C ILE A 207 4.86 -22.34 9.30
N ALA A 208 4.11 -23.44 9.38
CA ALA A 208 3.45 -23.85 10.63
C ALA A 208 4.44 -24.13 11.78
N THR A 209 5.62 -24.69 11.49
CA THR A 209 6.66 -24.96 12.49
C THR A 209 7.26 -23.67 13.05
N LEU A 210 7.59 -22.71 12.17
CA LEU A 210 8.18 -21.42 12.56
C LEU A 210 7.17 -20.57 13.33
N GLU A 211 5.91 -20.53 12.88
CA GLU A 211 4.80 -19.88 13.60
C GLU A 211 4.55 -20.52 14.96
N ALA A 212 4.50 -21.85 15.04
CA ALA A 212 4.33 -22.55 16.31
C ALA A 212 5.49 -22.26 17.28
N CYS A 213 6.73 -22.15 16.78
CA CYS A 213 7.86 -21.69 17.58
C CYS A 213 7.59 -20.30 18.15
N HIS A 214 7.17 -19.35 17.32
CA HIS A 214 6.79 -18.00 17.77
C HIS A 214 5.68 -18.01 18.82
N SER A 215 4.56 -18.70 18.55
CA SER A 215 3.42 -18.78 19.49
C SER A 215 3.82 -19.39 20.83
N LEU A 216 4.63 -20.46 20.83
CA LEU A 216 5.10 -21.09 22.06
C LEU A 216 6.07 -20.20 22.85
N GLN A 217 6.90 -19.39 22.17
CA GLN A 217 7.72 -18.36 22.83
C GLN A 217 6.84 -17.30 23.51
N VAL A 218 5.81 -16.80 22.80
CA VAL A 218 4.85 -15.83 23.35
C VAL A 218 4.07 -16.40 24.53
N GLU A 219 3.63 -17.66 24.46
CA GLU A 219 2.97 -18.34 25.58
C GLU A 219 3.90 -18.55 26.78
N SER A 220 5.16 -18.93 26.56
CA SER A 220 6.15 -19.10 27.63
C SER A 220 6.38 -17.80 28.39
N LEU A 221 6.55 -16.71 27.66
CA LEU A 221 6.64 -15.36 28.16
C LEU A 221 5.39 -14.93 28.94
N ASN A 222 4.19 -15.09 28.37
CA ASN A 222 2.94 -14.73 29.04
C ASN A 222 2.79 -15.52 30.35
N ARG A 223 3.13 -16.82 30.33
CA ARG A 223 3.12 -17.67 31.53
C ARG A 223 4.08 -17.17 32.60
N ARG A 224 5.29 -16.73 32.22
CA ARG A 224 6.26 -16.11 33.14
C ARG A 224 5.69 -14.84 33.77
N MET A 225 5.12 -13.95 32.96
CA MET A 225 4.53 -12.69 33.43
C MET A 225 3.34 -12.93 34.37
N HIS A 226 2.39 -13.79 33.98
CA HIS A 226 1.25 -14.14 34.83
C HIS A 226 1.69 -14.76 36.16
N THR A 227 2.64 -15.71 36.13
CA THR A 227 3.17 -16.32 37.34
C THR A 227 3.80 -15.29 38.29
N MET A 228 4.53 -14.31 37.75
CA MET A 228 5.11 -13.22 38.53
C MET A 228 4.02 -12.34 39.16
N PHE A 229 3.05 -11.88 38.37
CA PHE A 229 1.96 -11.02 38.85
C PHE A 229 1.09 -11.71 39.90
N ASP A 230 0.73 -12.98 39.69
CA ASP A 230 -0.06 -13.76 40.63
C ASP A 230 0.65 -13.92 41.98
N LYS A 231 1.96 -14.19 41.95
CA LYS A 231 2.78 -14.27 43.17
C LYS A 231 2.86 -12.91 43.87
N MET A 232 3.12 -11.84 43.14
CA MET A 232 3.15 -10.48 43.71
C MET A 232 1.82 -10.09 44.34
N GLU A 233 0.70 -10.36 43.66
CA GLU A 233 -0.63 -10.06 44.17
C GLU A 233 -0.96 -10.89 45.42
N LYS A 234 -0.64 -12.19 45.41
CA LYS A 234 -0.85 -13.07 46.57
C LYS A 234 -0.09 -12.60 47.80
N GLU A 235 1.17 -12.19 47.64
CA GLU A 235 1.98 -11.65 48.74
C GLU A 235 1.47 -10.29 49.22
N TYR A 236 1.06 -9.41 48.30
CA TYR A 236 0.46 -8.11 48.67
C TYR A 236 -0.84 -8.27 49.46
N ARG A 237 -1.70 -9.22 49.07
CA ARG A 237 -2.93 -9.56 49.81
C ARG A 237 -2.61 -10.17 51.17
N ALA A 238 -1.61 -11.06 51.24
CA ALA A 238 -1.19 -11.70 52.49
C ALA A 238 -0.56 -10.71 53.49
N SER A 239 0.10 -9.65 53.02
CA SER A 239 0.70 -8.63 53.88
C SER A 239 -0.31 -7.63 54.47
N SER A 240 -1.60 -7.74 54.15
CA SER A 240 -2.67 -6.82 54.61
C SER A 240 -2.36 -5.33 54.34
N GLY A 241 -1.62 -5.04 53.26
CA GLY A 241 -1.16 -3.67 52.93
C GLY A 241 0.07 -3.20 53.71
N GLY A 242 0.67 -4.04 54.56
CA GLY A 242 1.96 -3.80 55.21
C GLY A 242 3.15 -4.08 54.29
N ARG A 243 4.34 -3.57 54.66
CA ARG A 243 5.59 -3.87 53.96
C ARG A 243 5.89 -5.38 54.09
N PRO A 244 6.11 -6.12 52.98
CA PRO A 244 6.54 -7.52 53.04
C PRO A 244 7.88 -7.65 53.78
N ASP A 245 8.11 -8.80 54.42
CA ASP A 245 9.39 -9.06 55.08
C ASP A 245 10.54 -9.16 54.06
N PRO A 246 11.81 -8.93 54.47
CA PRO A 246 12.94 -8.90 53.54
C PRO A 246 13.15 -10.19 52.72
N LYS A 247 12.79 -11.37 53.24
CA LYS A 247 12.93 -12.63 52.50
C LYS A 247 11.87 -12.75 51.41
N THR A 248 10.65 -12.30 51.71
CA THR A 248 9.57 -12.22 50.71
C THR A 248 9.90 -11.21 49.62
N VAL A 249 10.46 -10.04 49.97
CA VAL A 249 10.95 -9.06 48.97
C VAL A 249 12.05 -9.66 48.09
N ALA A 250 13.00 -10.42 48.67
CA ALA A 250 14.05 -11.08 47.90
C ALA A 250 13.49 -12.12 46.92
N ARG A 251 12.55 -12.98 47.36
CA ARG A 251 11.88 -13.96 46.51
C ARG A 251 11.08 -13.29 45.38
N LEU A 252 10.32 -12.24 45.67
CA LEU A 252 9.58 -11.49 44.65
C LEU A 252 10.52 -10.82 43.64
N ARG A 253 11.71 -10.39 44.07
CA ARG A 253 12.75 -9.86 43.17
C ARG A 253 13.33 -10.96 42.28
N GLU A 254 13.56 -12.16 42.79
CA GLU A 254 13.99 -13.32 41.98
C GLU A 254 12.92 -13.72 40.96
N ASP A 255 11.64 -13.73 41.35
CA ASP A 255 10.52 -14.00 40.45
C ASP A 255 10.39 -12.91 39.36
N TRP A 256 10.56 -11.64 39.72
CA TRP A 256 10.64 -10.52 38.77
C TRP A 256 11.79 -10.71 37.78
N LEU A 257 12.98 -11.05 38.28
CA LEU A 257 14.15 -11.29 37.45
C LEU A 257 13.95 -12.45 36.49
N SER A 258 13.44 -13.59 36.98
CA SER A 258 13.16 -14.75 36.14
C SER A 258 12.09 -14.48 35.09
N ALA A 259 11.16 -13.55 35.36
CA ALA A 259 10.12 -13.17 34.42
C ALA A 259 10.65 -12.34 33.25
N TRP A 260 11.55 -11.39 33.52
CA TRP A 260 12.10 -10.48 32.50
C TRP A 260 13.42 -10.95 31.88
N GLU A 261 14.25 -11.68 32.63
CA GLU A 261 15.59 -12.18 32.21
C GLU A 261 15.65 -13.72 32.26
N PRO A 262 14.87 -14.41 31.40
CA PRO A 262 14.69 -15.85 31.47
C PRO A 262 16.00 -16.63 31.30
N THR A 263 16.00 -17.89 31.74
CA THR A 263 17.05 -18.84 31.34
C THR A 263 16.90 -19.22 29.86
N VAL A 264 17.93 -19.84 29.29
CA VAL A 264 17.89 -20.33 27.90
C VAL A 264 16.71 -21.29 27.69
N GLU A 265 16.43 -22.18 28.65
CA GLU A 265 15.31 -23.13 28.59
C GLU A 265 13.95 -22.44 28.52
N MET A 266 13.77 -21.33 29.25
CA MET A 266 12.52 -20.57 29.28
C MET A 266 12.33 -19.70 28.03
N ALA A 267 13.42 -19.21 27.44
CA ALA A 267 13.42 -18.41 26.21
C ALA A 267 13.20 -19.25 24.94
N THR A 268 13.61 -20.51 24.97
CA THR A 268 13.62 -21.42 23.79
C THR A 268 12.47 -22.42 23.84
N VAL A 269 12.21 -23.10 22.71
CA VAL A 269 11.15 -24.10 22.53
C VAL A 269 11.76 -25.42 22.05
N SER A 270 11.24 -26.57 22.51
CA SER A 270 11.71 -27.88 22.04
C SER A 270 11.06 -28.30 20.73
N ALA A 271 11.74 -29.17 19.97
CA ALA A 271 11.16 -29.77 18.78
C ALA A 271 9.90 -30.59 19.08
N GLY A 272 9.88 -31.32 20.20
CA GLY A 272 8.71 -32.08 20.66
C GLY A 272 7.49 -31.20 20.95
N ASP A 273 7.65 -30.05 21.61
CA ASP A 273 6.55 -29.12 21.88
C ASP A 273 5.96 -28.55 20.57
N ILE A 274 6.82 -28.22 19.60
CA ILE A 274 6.41 -27.71 18.28
C ILE A 274 5.69 -28.83 17.50
N GLY A 275 6.24 -30.04 17.47
CA GLY A 275 5.65 -31.19 16.79
C GLY A 275 4.27 -31.54 17.34
N ALA A 276 4.11 -31.50 18.68
CA ALA A 276 2.82 -31.70 19.34
C ALA A 276 1.80 -30.60 19.01
N ARG A 277 2.24 -29.34 18.87
CA ARG A 277 1.38 -28.21 18.50
C ARG A 277 0.87 -28.30 17.06
N VAL A 278 1.75 -28.64 16.12
CA VAL A 278 1.45 -28.65 14.68
C VAL A 278 0.88 -29.99 14.22
N GLY A 279 1.15 -31.08 14.94
CA GLY A 279 0.74 -32.44 14.56
C GLY A 279 1.67 -33.10 13.53
N ILE A 280 2.98 -32.79 13.59
CA ILE A 280 4.02 -33.38 12.72
C ILE A 280 5.11 -34.05 13.56
N SER A 281 5.93 -34.90 12.93
CA SER A 281 6.96 -35.66 13.65
C SER A 281 8.10 -34.76 14.14
N GLU A 282 8.75 -35.15 15.23
CA GLU A 282 9.88 -34.42 15.78
C GLU A 282 11.05 -34.35 14.79
N GLU A 283 11.24 -35.38 13.96
CA GLU A 283 12.24 -35.39 12.89
C GLU A 283 11.98 -34.30 11.84
N THR A 284 10.73 -34.13 11.40
CA THR A 284 10.36 -33.05 10.48
C THR A 284 10.58 -31.68 11.10
N VAL A 285 10.23 -31.49 12.38
CA VAL A 285 10.49 -30.23 13.09
C VAL A 285 11.98 -29.93 13.14
N VAL A 286 12.82 -30.91 13.52
CA VAL A 286 14.28 -30.73 13.56
C VAL A 286 14.83 -30.39 12.17
N ALA A 287 14.32 -31.01 11.11
CA ALA A 287 14.72 -30.70 9.74
C ALA A 287 14.42 -29.23 9.37
N VAL A 288 13.19 -28.76 9.67
CA VAL A 288 12.80 -27.35 9.47
C VAL A 288 13.71 -26.42 10.28
N MET A 289 13.79 -26.63 11.60
CA MET A 289 14.50 -25.71 12.49
C MET A 289 15.99 -25.64 12.15
N LYS A 290 16.62 -26.77 11.78
CA LYS A 290 18.02 -26.82 11.33
C LYS A 290 18.22 -26.07 10.03
N HIS A 291 17.32 -26.21 9.05
CA HIS A 291 17.42 -25.54 7.75
C HIS A 291 17.38 -24.00 7.89
N PHE A 292 16.54 -23.50 8.79
CA PHE A 292 16.37 -22.07 9.07
C PHE A 292 17.29 -21.53 10.17
N SER A 293 18.21 -22.33 10.71
CA SER A 293 19.11 -21.91 11.80
C SER A 293 20.28 -21.06 11.28
N PHE A 294 20.49 -19.87 11.86
CA PHE A 294 21.65 -19.04 11.59
C PHE A 294 22.91 -19.67 12.21
N GLN A 295 24.00 -19.65 11.44
CA GLN A 295 25.32 -20.07 11.88
C GLN A 295 26.29 -18.90 11.65
N PRO A 296 26.89 -18.33 12.72
CA PRO A 296 27.79 -17.19 12.59
C PRO A 296 29.10 -17.51 11.85
N ASP A 297 29.63 -18.73 11.95
CA ASP A 297 30.81 -19.23 11.20
C ASP A 297 32.00 -18.23 11.10
N GLY A 298 32.46 -17.65 12.20
CA GLY A 298 33.59 -16.70 12.17
C GLY A 298 33.24 -15.26 11.78
N LEU A 299 31.96 -14.97 11.54
CA LEU A 299 31.49 -13.66 11.08
C LEU A 299 31.73 -12.59 12.14
N GLN A 300 32.49 -11.56 11.77
CA GLN A 300 32.78 -10.44 12.65
C GLN A 300 31.57 -9.50 12.80
N PRO A 301 31.36 -8.87 13.98
CA PRO A 301 30.25 -7.96 14.22
C PRO A 301 30.13 -6.85 13.18
N ARG A 302 31.25 -6.25 12.79
CA ARG A 302 31.26 -5.18 11.78
C ARG A 302 30.74 -5.62 10.42
N ILE A 303 31.16 -6.79 9.96
CA ILE A 303 30.70 -7.35 8.67
C ILE A 303 29.23 -7.77 8.77
N ALA A 304 28.78 -8.24 9.93
CA ALA A 304 27.36 -8.55 10.15
C ALA A 304 26.49 -7.28 10.10
N VAL A 305 26.91 -6.20 10.77
CA VAL A 305 26.24 -4.89 10.73
C VAL A 305 26.25 -4.34 9.30
N GLU A 306 27.37 -4.42 8.58
CA GLU A 306 27.48 -3.98 7.19
C GLU A 306 26.50 -4.72 6.27
N ARG A 307 26.50 -6.05 6.32
CA ARG A 307 25.56 -6.86 5.53
C ARG A 307 24.11 -6.53 5.87
N PHE A 308 23.81 -6.33 7.15
CA PHE A 308 22.50 -5.92 7.59
C PHE A 308 22.10 -4.59 6.97
N THR A 309 22.93 -3.55 7.15
CA THR A 309 22.67 -2.18 6.68
C THR A 309 22.67 -2.03 5.17
N GLU A 310 23.29 -2.97 4.46
CA GLU A 310 23.22 -3.04 3.00
C GLU A 310 21.97 -3.76 2.49
N GLY A 311 21.12 -4.33 3.35
CA GLY A 311 19.92 -5.08 2.96
C GLY A 311 20.19 -6.55 2.63
N SER A 312 21.30 -7.11 3.12
CA SER A 312 21.75 -8.51 2.89
C SER A 312 21.90 -9.32 4.19
N SER A 313 21.09 -8.99 5.21
CA SER A 313 21.10 -9.66 6.51
C SER A 313 20.99 -11.19 6.39
N PRO A 314 21.88 -11.97 7.03
CA PRO A 314 21.80 -13.43 6.99
C PRO A 314 20.58 -13.98 7.74
N LEU A 315 20.02 -13.23 8.69
CA LEU A 315 18.81 -13.61 9.41
C LEU A 315 17.56 -13.65 8.51
N ARG A 316 17.60 -12.96 7.36
CA ARG A 316 16.52 -12.91 6.38
C ARG A 316 16.10 -14.30 5.88
N ILE A 317 17.06 -15.19 5.70
CA ILE A 317 16.84 -16.57 5.23
C ILE A 317 17.00 -17.61 6.34
N ARG A 318 17.62 -17.22 7.45
CA ARG A 318 17.90 -18.09 8.59
C ARG A 318 17.57 -17.39 9.92
N PRO A 319 16.28 -17.18 10.23
CA PRO A 319 15.85 -16.40 11.40
C PRO A 319 15.87 -17.17 12.73
N VAL A 320 16.23 -18.45 12.73
CA VAL A 320 16.20 -19.32 13.92
C VAL A 320 17.58 -19.38 14.58
N ILE A 321 17.61 -19.35 15.91
CA ILE A 321 18.80 -19.62 16.71
C ILE A 321 18.64 -20.98 17.37
N ALA A 322 19.61 -21.87 17.14
CA ALA A 322 19.67 -23.18 17.79
C ALA A 322 20.46 -23.08 19.11
N ALA A 323 19.85 -23.51 20.20
CA ALA A 323 20.49 -23.62 21.50
C ALA A 323 21.28 -24.94 21.62
N PRO A 324 22.35 -25.00 22.43
CA PRO A 324 23.16 -26.22 22.59
C PRO A 324 22.37 -27.44 23.12
N ASN A 325 21.27 -27.19 23.83
CA ASN A 325 20.39 -28.23 24.36
C ASN A 325 19.36 -28.74 23.33
N GLY A 326 19.51 -28.39 22.05
CA GLY A 326 18.62 -28.83 20.96
C GLY A 326 17.27 -28.10 20.91
N ARG A 327 17.12 -27.01 21.67
CA ARG A 327 15.95 -26.13 21.64
C ARG A 327 16.19 -24.96 20.68
N PHE A 328 15.13 -24.24 20.34
CA PHE A 328 15.19 -23.20 19.32
C PHE A 328 14.54 -21.88 19.77
N LEU A 329 15.04 -20.79 19.21
CA LEU A 329 14.51 -19.44 19.37
C LEU A 329 14.28 -18.83 17.99
N LEU A 330 13.06 -18.45 17.64
CA LEU A 330 12.81 -17.56 16.50
C LEU A 330 12.95 -16.11 16.96
N ILE A 331 13.68 -15.28 16.21
CA ILE A 331 13.89 -13.86 16.57
C ILE A 331 12.55 -13.10 16.52
N HIS A 332 11.83 -13.15 15.40
CA HIS A 332 10.43 -12.73 15.31
C HIS A 332 9.76 -13.34 14.07
N ASN A 333 8.43 -13.37 14.07
CA ASN A 333 7.63 -13.97 13.00
C ASN A 333 7.66 -13.17 11.68
N GLY A 334 7.90 -11.85 11.72
CA GLY A 334 8.02 -11.04 10.48
C GLY A 334 9.12 -11.48 9.50
N LEU A 335 10.07 -12.34 9.89
CA LEU A 335 11.06 -12.92 8.96
C LEU A 335 10.56 -14.19 8.26
N VAL A 336 9.49 -14.83 8.76
CA VAL A 336 9.03 -16.15 8.31
C VAL A 336 8.64 -16.16 6.83
N PRO A 337 7.79 -15.24 6.33
CA PRO A 337 7.34 -15.31 4.93
C PRO A 337 8.51 -15.22 3.95
N THR A 338 9.39 -14.25 4.18
CA THR A 338 10.60 -14.05 3.38
C THR A 338 11.56 -15.23 3.47
N ALA A 339 11.83 -15.73 4.68
CA ALA A 339 12.76 -16.83 4.88
C ALA A 339 12.28 -18.09 4.15
N VAL A 340 11.01 -18.46 4.32
CA VAL A 340 10.40 -19.62 3.66
C VAL A 340 10.49 -19.46 2.15
N ARG A 341 10.02 -18.33 1.61
CA ARG A 341 10.03 -18.10 0.16
C ARG A 341 11.42 -18.22 -0.43
N GLU A 342 12.36 -17.41 0.03
CA GLU A 342 13.69 -17.32 -0.59
C GLU A 342 14.49 -18.61 -0.42
N SER A 343 14.38 -19.24 0.75
CA SER A 343 15.11 -20.48 1.05
C SER A 343 14.59 -21.66 0.25
N LEU A 344 13.26 -21.81 0.12
CA LEU A 344 12.66 -22.89 -0.66
C LEU A 344 12.81 -22.66 -2.16
N GLU A 345 12.68 -21.43 -2.66
CA GLU A 345 13.00 -21.11 -4.06
C GLU A 345 14.46 -21.45 -4.39
N SER A 346 15.39 -21.14 -3.48
CA SER A 346 16.80 -21.48 -3.65
C SER A 346 17.02 -23.00 -3.75
N ALA A 347 16.31 -23.78 -2.92
CA ALA A 347 16.35 -25.24 -2.97
C ALA A 347 15.79 -25.81 -4.29
N LEU A 348 14.80 -25.15 -4.91
CA LEU A 348 14.20 -25.59 -6.16
C LEU A 348 15.02 -25.22 -7.41
N LYS A 349 15.79 -24.13 -7.41
CA LYS A 349 16.51 -23.60 -8.59
C LYS A 349 17.42 -24.60 -9.31
N SER A 350 17.97 -25.58 -8.59
CA SER A 350 18.85 -26.62 -9.14
C SER A 350 18.11 -27.90 -9.54
N THR A 351 16.77 -27.92 -9.46
CA THR A 351 15.93 -29.10 -9.71
C THR A 351 15.18 -28.98 -11.03
N ALA A 352 14.72 -30.11 -11.57
CA ALA A 352 13.90 -30.14 -12.78
C ALA A 352 12.51 -29.49 -12.61
N VAL A 353 12.06 -29.32 -11.35
CA VAL A 353 10.74 -28.77 -11.02
C VAL A 353 10.75 -27.24 -10.95
N TRP A 354 11.91 -26.59 -11.07
CA TRP A 354 12.01 -25.12 -11.07
C TRP A 354 11.10 -24.45 -12.10
N GLU A 355 11.06 -24.97 -13.33
CA GLU A 355 10.22 -24.41 -14.40
C GLU A 355 8.72 -24.60 -14.12
N VAL A 356 8.34 -25.71 -13.47
CA VAL A 356 6.96 -25.96 -13.02
C VAL A 356 6.57 -24.93 -11.96
N PHE A 357 7.44 -24.69 -10.98
CA PHE A 357 7.23 -23.66 -9.96
C PHE A 357 7.10 -22.26 -10.59
N GLN A 358 7.99 -21.89 -11.52
CA GLN A 358 7.91 -20.60 -12.22
C GLN A 358 6.61 -20.44 -13.01
N SER A 359 6.15 -21.48 -13.71
CA SER A 359 4.86 -21.46 -14.40
C SER A 359 3.69 -21.33 -13.42
N ASN A 360 3.73 -21.99 -12.27
CA ASN A 360 2.70 -21.87 -11.24
C ASN A 360 2.59 -20.44 -10.69
N ARG A 361 3.72 -19.74 -10.53
CA ARG A 361 3.75 -18.32 -10.09
C ARG A 361 2.98 -17.40 -11.04
N GLY A 362 3.21 -17.55 -12.34
CA GLY A 362 2.50 -16.76 -13.36
C GLY A 362 0.99 -17.00 -13.31
N ARG A 363 0.59 -18.27 -13.36
CA ARG A 363 -0.83 -18.67 -13.31
C ARG A 363 -1.53 -18.23 -12.01
N LEU A 364 -0.83 -18.28 -10.88
CA LEU A 364 -1.37 -17.80 -9.61
C LEU A 364 -1.65 -16.30 -9.66
N LEU A 365 -0.68 -15.53 -10.15
CA LEU A 365 -0.81 -14.08 -10.28
C LEU A 365 -1.98 -13.72 -11.21
N GLU A 366 -2.04 -14.29 -12.42
CA GLU A 366 -3.12 -14.05 -13.39
C GLU A 366 -4.50 -14.36 -12.79
N ARG A 367 -4.63 -15.48 -12.07
CA ARG A 367 -5.89 -15.84 -11.41
C ARG A 367 -6.28 -14.82 -10.34
N ARG A 368 -5.37 -14.46 -9.43
CA ARG A 368 -5.67 -13.50 -8.35
C ARG A 368 -5.97 -12.12 -8.92
N THR A 369 -5.23 -11.68 -9.95
CA THR A 369 -5.49 -10.43 -10.68
C THR A 369 -6.92 -10.43 -11.26
N HIS A 370 -7.31 -11.50 -11.95
CA HIS A 370 -8.68 -11.64 -12.46
C HIS A 370 -9.71 -11.54 -11.33
N ASP A 371 -9.53 -12.31 -10.25
CA ASP A 371 -10.47 -12.36 -9.12
C ASP A 371 -10.62 -10.98 -8.45
N ALA A 372 -9.51 -10.25 -8.25
CA ALA A 372 -9.51 -8.90 -7.71
C ALA A 372 -10.29 -7.92 -8.60
N LEU A 373 -10.02 -7.93 -9.90
CA LEU A 373 -10.70 -7.06 -10.85
C LEU A 373 -12.19 -7.42 -10.98
N ALA A 374 -12.54 -8.71 -10.95
CA ALA A 374 -13.93 -9.18 -11.00
C ALA A 374 -14.74 -8.72 -9.78
N ARG A 375 -14.11 -8.57 -8.60
CA ARG A 375 -14.74 -7.94 -7.43
C ARG A 375 -15.06 -6.46 -7.67
N ALA A 376 -14.11 -5.71 -8.24
CA ALA A 376 -14.28 -4.28 -8.49
C ALA A 376 -15.19 -3.97 -9.70
N LEU A 377 -15.20 -4.83 -10.73
CA LEU A 377 -15.88 -4.63 -12.02
C LEU A 377 -16.72 -5.87 -12.43
N PRO A 378 -17.73 -6.27 -11.63
CA PRO A 378 -18.43 -7.55 -11.81
C PRO A 378 -19.24 -7.69 -13.11
N ASP A 379 -19.52 -6.59 -13.80
CA ASP A 379 -20.26 -6.58 -15.07
C ASP A 379 -19.35 -6.46 -16.31
N ALA A 380 -18.02 -6.47 -16.13
CA ALA A 380 -17.08 -6.33 -17.23
C ALA A 380 -16.91 -7.65 -18.02
N ILE A 381 -16.43 -7.52 -19.26
CA ILE A 381 -16.06 -8.64 -20.13
C ILE A 381 -14.55 -8.85 -20.00
N TYR A 382 -14.16 -10.04 -19.58
CA TYR A 382 -12.76 -10.43 -19.37
C TYR A 382 -12.25 -11.27 -20.53
N ARG A 383 -11.02 -11.01 -20.95
CA ARG A 383 -10.22 -11.88 -21.81
C ARG A 383 -8.87 -12.07 -21.14
N ASP A 384 -8.59 -13.30 -20.71
CA ASP A 384 -7.39 -13.66 -19.98
C ASP A 384 -6.49 -14.55 -20.87
N GLY A 385 -5.16 -14.40 -20.77
CA GLY A 385 -4.17 -15.23 -21.46
C GLY A 385 -4.39 -15.33 -22.98
N PHE A 386 -4.71 -14.21 -23.64
CA PHE A 386 -5.14 -14.20 -25.03
C PHE A 386 -4.01 -13.83 -25.99
N GLN A 387 -4.09 -14.33 -27.23
CA GLN A 387 -3.12 -14.02 -28.27
C GLN A 387 -3.75 -13.11 -29.34
N TYR A 388 -3.01 -12.09 -29.76
CA TYR A 388 -3.46 -11.12 -30.76
C TYR A 388 -2.36 -10.80 -31.77
N PHE A 389 -2.77 -10.23 -32.91
CA PHE A 389 -1.86 -9.88 -34.00
C PHE A 389 -1.50 -8.38 -33.96
N VAL A 390 -0.21 -8.11 -34.12
CA VAL A 390 0.38 -6.76 -34.26
C VAL A 390 1.18 -6.70 -35.56
N PRO A 391 1.44 -5.51 -36.13
CA PRO A 391 2.29 -5.40 -37.32
C PRO A 391 3.68 -5.98 -37.05
N ALA A 392 4.20 -6.77 -37.98
CA ALA A 392 5.54 -7.35 -37.89
C ALA A 392 6.66 -6.32 -38.12
N ASP A 393 6.38 -5.30 -38.93
CA ASP A 393 7.29 -4.23 -39.31
C ASP A 393 6.54 -2.92 -39.66
N ASP A 394 7.30 -1.86 -39.94
CA ASP A 394 6.75 -0.54 -40.30
C ASP A 394 5.93 -0.57 -41.60
N ALA A 395 6.21 -1.51 -42.51
CA ALA A 395 5.47 -1.62 -43.77
C ALA A 395 4.07 -2.21 -43.52
N GLU A 396 3.97 -3.24 -42.69
CA GLU A 396 2.67 -3.75 -42.20
C GLU A 396 1.92 -2.66 -41.43
N ALA A 397 2.61 -1.93 -40.53
CA ALA A 397 2.02 -0.85 -39.75
C ALA A 397 1.46 0.28 -40.65
N ALA A 398 2.21 0.71 -41.66
CA ALA A 398 1.81 1.77 -42.59
C ALA A 398 0.67 1.36 -43.54
N SER A 399 0.44 0.06 -43.75
CA SER A 399 -0.67 -0.41 -44.57
C SER A 399 -2.03 -0.16 -43.93
N SER A 400 -2.09 0.01 -42.60
CA SER A 400 -3.31 0.18 -41.80
C SER A 400 -4.41 -0.85 -42.11
N VAL A 401 -4.02 -2.08 -42.47
CA VAL A 401 -4.94 -3.22 -42.64
C VAL A 401 -4.68 -4.27 -41.56
N PRO A 402 -5.33 -4.18 -40.38
CA PRO A 402 -5.08 -5.10 -39.26
C PRO A 402 -5.27 -6.58 -39.59
N GLY A 403 -6.14 -6.88 -40.56
CA GLY A 403 -6.34 -8.24 -41.06
C GLY A 403 -5.11 -8.88 -41.73
N LYS A 404 -4.06 -8.09 -42.02
CA LYS A 404 -2.81 -8.56 -42.62
C LYS A 404 -1.66 -8.70 -41.62
N TYR A 405 -1.83 -8.27 -40.38
CA TYR A 405 -0.79 -8.38 -39.36
C TYR A 405 -0.40 -9.84 -39.13
N THR A 406 0.91 -10.10 -39.12
CA THR A 406 1.45 -11.47 -39.07
C THR A 406 2.13 -11.80 -37.74
N LYS A 407 2.61 -10.80 -36.99
CA LYS A 407 3.29 -11.02 -35.71
C LYS A 407 2.27 -11.29 -34.61
N ARG A 408 2.34 -12.48 -34.02
CA ARG A 408 1.53 -12.88 -32.87
C ARG A 408 2.22 -12.54 -31.56
N VAL A 409 1.48 -11.95 -30.64
CA VAL A 409 1.90 -11.63 -29.27
C VAL A 409 0.82 -12.05 -28.28
N GLU A 410 1.15 -12.10 -27.01
CA GLU A 410 0.27 -12.45 -25.89
C GLU A 410 -0.04 -11.21 -25.06
N GLY A 411 -1.23 -11.19 -24.46
CA GLY A 411 -1.63 -10.22 -23.44
C GLY A 411 -2.29 -10.96 -22.27
N ASP A 412 -2.01 -10.48 -21.06
CA ASP A 412 -2.40 -11.19 -19.84
C ASP A 412 -3.89 -10.97 -19.54
N HIS A 413 -4.35 -9.71 -19.43
CA HIS A 413 -5.78 -9.40 -19.33
C HIS A 413 -6.23 -8.20 -20.15
N LEU A 414 -7.39 -8.32 -20.79
CA LEU A 414 -8.16 -7.22 -21.37
C LEU A 414 -9.57 -7.22 -20.77
N VAL A 415 -9.84 -6.21 -19.95
CA VAL A 415 -11.12 -6.01 -19.25
C VAL A 415 -11.87 -4.88 -19.94
N ILE A 416 -13.08 -5.16 -20.43
CA ILE A 416 -13.90 -4.18 -21.16
C ILE A 416 -15.22 -3.97 -20.44
N GLN A 417 -15.54 -2.72 -20.12
CA GLN A 417 -16.86 -2.34 -19.63
C GLN A 417 -17.34 -1.07 -20.32
N ASP A 418 -18.38 -1.21 -21.13
CA ASP A 418 -18.95 -0.14 -21.94
C ASP A 418 -17.86 0.57 -22.77
N ASP A 419 -17.65 1.87 -22.58
CA ASP A 419 -16.67 2.68 -23.29
C ASP A 419 -15.26 2.67 -22.68
N VAL A 420 -14.99 1.79 -21.72
CA VAL A 420 -13.72 1.71 -20.99
C VAL A 420 -13.03 0.36 -21.25
N ALA A 421 -11.75 0.40 -21.57
CA ALA A 421 -10.88 -0.77 -21.59
C ALA A 421 -9.78 -0.64 -20.52
N ILE A 422 -9.51 -1.72 -19.81
CA ILE A 422 -8.40 -1.83 -18.85
C ILE A 422 -7.52 -2.98 -19.31
N ILE A 423 -6.25 -2.68 -19.57
CA ILE A 423 -5.23 -3.62 -19.98
C ILE A 423 -4.38 -3.92 -18.77
N VAL A 424 -4.23 -5.20 -18.42
CA VAL A 424 -3.41 -5.60 -17.27
C VAL A 424 -2.30 -6.51 -17.73
N GLU A 425 -1.10 -6.23 -17.22
CA GLU A 425 0.11 -7.01 -17.44
C GLU A 425 0.62 -7.51 -16.09
N ASP A 426 0.74 -8.82 -15.96
CA ASP A 426 1.16 -9.52 -14.76
C ASP A 426 2.66 -9.80 -14.83
N LYS A 427 3.35 -9.59 -13.71
CA LYS A 427 4.79 -9.79 -13.59
C LYS A 427 5.09 -10.58 -12.31
N ALA A 428 5.15 -11.89 -12.47
CA ALA A 428 5.55 -12.82 -11.42
C ALA A 428 7.08 -12.87 -11.19
N VAL A 429 7.86 -11.99 -11.82
CA VAL A 429 9.32 -11.98 -11.65
C VAL A 429 9.67 -11.33 -10.31
N ALA A 430 10.38 -12.07 -9.46
CA ALA A 430 10.91 -11.52 -8.20
C ALA A 430 12.13 -10.64 -8.47
N MET A 431 12.24 -9.54 -7.72
CA MET A 431 13.52 -8.84 -7.62
C MET A 431 14.59 -9.78 -7.04
N ALA A 432 15.83 -9.67 -7.51
CA ALA A 432 16.94 -10.40 -6.92
C ALA A 432 17.27 -9.85 -5.53
N ALA A 433 17.75 -10.72 -4.63
CA ALA A 433 18.22 -10.29 -3.30
C ALA A 433 19.31 -9.21 -3.39
N SER A 434 20.18 -9.26 -4.40
CA SER A 434 21.18 -8.21 -4.63
C SER A 434 20.57 -6.88 -5.10
N SER A 435 19.43 -6.88 -5.80
CA SER A 435 18.70 -5.66 -6.17
C SER A 435 18.08 -4.98 -4.95
N ARG A 436 17.48 -5.79 -4.05
CA ARG A 436 16.98 -5.37 -2.74
C ARG A 436 18.09 -4.76 -1.89
N ALA A 437 19.27 -5.37 -1.92
CA ALA A 437 20.48 -4.86 -1.26
C ALA A 437 21.11 -3.62 -1.95
N GLY A 438 20.40 -2.93 -2.84
CA GLY A 438 20.86 -1.69 -3.46
C GLY A 438 21.90 -1.86 -4.58
N ASN A 439 22.12 -3.06 -5.12
CA ASN A 439 23.02 -3.22 -6.27
C ASN A 439 22.44 -2.54 -7.52
N SER A 440 22.91 -1.33 -7.81
CA SER A 440 22.45 -0.47 -8.91
C SER A 440 22.32 -1.19 -10.26
N LYS A 441 23.33 -1.96 -10.68
CA LYS A 441 23.29 -2.63 -11.98
C LYS A 441 22.20 -3.70 -12.04
N ARG A 442 22.08 -4.50 -10.97
CA ARG A 442 21.06 -5.55 -10.90
C ARG A 442 19.67 -4.97 -10.73
N LEU A 443 19.51 -3.98 -9.86
CA LEU A 443 18.24 -3.28 -9.65
C LEU A 443 17.71 -2.67 -10.94
N ARG A 444 18.55 -1.97 -11.73
CA ARG A 444 18.15 -1.44 -13.03
C ARG A 444 17.66 -2.54 -13.97
N LYS A 445 18.35 -3.69 -14.02
CA LYS A 445 17.95 -4.83 -14.86
C LYS A 445 16.60 -5.40 -14.43
N ASP A 446 16.39 -5.55 -13.12
CA ASP A 446 15.15 -6.10 -12.58
C ASP A 446 13.98 -5.11 -12.79
N LEU A 447 14.18 -3.81 -12.57
CA LEU A 447 13.17 -2.77 -12.85
C LEU A 447 12.78 -2.68 -14.33
N VAL A 448 13.73 -2.82 -15.26
CA VAL A 448 13.40 -2.94 -16.69
C VAL A 448 12.51 -4.16 -16.94
N GLY A 449 12.84 -5.29 -16.31
CA GLY A 449 12.10 -6.54 -16.46
C GLY A 449 10.68 -6.47 -15.90
N ILE A 450 10.49 -5.80 -14.77
CA ILE A 450 9.23 -5.75 -14.02
C ILE A 450 8.36 -4.57 -14.49
N VAL A 451 8.92 -3.35 -14.55
CA VAL A 451 8.17 -2.12 -14.80
C VAL A 451 8.15 -1.76 -16.29
N THR A 452 9.33 -1.60 -16.90
CA THR A 452 9.41 -1.09 -18.29
C THR A 452 8.76 -2.04 -19.29
N ARG A 453 9.03 -3.35 -19.18
CA ARG A 453 8.40 -4.33 -20.08
C ARG A 453 6.89 -4.41 -19.91
N ALA A 454 6.37 -4.35 -18.68
CA ALA A 454 4.93 -4.30 -18.45
C ALA A 454 4.29 -3.07 -19.12
N ALA A 455 4.92 -1.90 -18.96
CA ALA A 455 4.47 -0.67 -19.61
C ALA A 455 4.49 -0.78 -21.15
N GLU A 456 5.57 -1.32 -21.74
CA GLU A 456 5.71 -1.52 -23.18
C GLU A 456 4.69 -2.51 -23.75
N GLN A 457 4.41 -3.62 -23.04
CA GLN A 457 3.43 -4.61 -23.46
C GLN A 457 2.02 -4.04 -23.44
N ALA A 458 1.65 -3.39 -22.34
CA ALA A 458 0.34 -2.76 -22.23
C ALA A 458 0.16 -1.59 -23.20
N GLY A 459 1.18 -0.74 -23.36
CA GLY A 459 1.19 0.37 -24.30
C GLY A 459 1.03 -0.09 -25.74
N ARG A 460 1.71 -1.18 -26.13
CA ARG A 460 1.52 -1.78 -27.46
C ARG A 460 0.08 -2.20 -27.72
N LEU A 461 -0.59 -2.77 -26.72
CA LEU A 461 -2.00 -3.16 -26.86
C LEU A 461 -2.91 -1.91 -26.94
N GLN A 462 -2.67 -0.90 -26.11
CA GLN A 462 -3.36 0.39 -26.17
C GLN A 462 -3.23 1.03 -27.55
N ASP A 463 -2.02 1.15 -28.08
CA ASP A 463 -1.74 1.72 -29.41
C ASP A 463 -2.52 1.01 -30.52
N CYS A 464 -2.65 -0.31 -30.45
CA CYS A 464 -3.43 -1.08 -31.42
C CYS A 464 -4.93 -0.77 -31.31
N ILE A 465 -5.48 -0.69 -30.10
CA ILE A 465 -6.89 -0.34 -29.89
C ILE A 465 -7.18 1.08 -30.42
N GLU A 466 -6.31 2.04 -30.14
CA GLU A 466 -6.49 3.44 -30.55
C GLU A 466 -6.38 3.62 -32.07
N ARG A 467 -5.35 3.01 -32.68
CA ARG A 467 -5.09 3.10 -34.13
C ARG A 467 -6.14 2.34 -34.93
N ASP A 468 -6.37 1.08 -34.58
CA ASP A 468 -7.10 0.14 -35.43
C ASP A 468 -8.58 0.04 -35.04
N ARG A 469 -8.98 0.64 -33.92
CA ARG A 469 -10.34 0.61 -33.37
C ARG A 469 -10.83 -0.82 -33.12
N GLY A 470 -9.91 -1.74 -32.86
CA GLY A 470 -10.18 -3.16 -32.64
C GLY A 470 -8.91 -3.98 -32.65
N LEU A 471 -9.06 -5.28 -32.44
CA LEU A 471 -7.95 -6.23 -32.37
C LEU A 471 -8.28 -7.48 -33.16
N ARG A 472 -7.28 -8.04 -33.85
CA ARG A 472 -7.40 -9.38 -34.40
C ARG A 472 -6.91 -10.39 -33.35
N ILE A 473 -7.85 -11.11 -32.76
CA ILE A 473 -7.61 -12.15 -31.76
C ILE A 473 -7.39 -13.48 -32.46
N HIS A 474 -6.38 -14.23 -32.03
CA HIS A 474 -6.10 -15.56 -32.54
C HIS A 474 -7.20 -16.53 -32.13
N GLY A 475 -7.75 -17.28 -33.09
CA GLY A 475 -8.86 -18.21 -32.84
C GLY A 475 -10.26 -17.58 -32.81
N GLU A 476 -10.38 -16.27 -32.49
CA GLU A 476 -11.69 -15.58 -32.40
C GLU A 476 -11.99 -14.63 -33.57
N GLY A 477 -10.97 -14.08 -34.24
CA GLY A 477 -11.15 -13.12 -35.34
C GLY A 477 -11.13 -11.66 -34.87
N TRP A 478 -11.90 -10.79 -35.53
CA TRP A 478 -11.87 -9.35 -35.26
C TRP A 478 -12.76 -8.98 -34.06
N LEU A 479 -12.14 -8.35 -33.06
CA LEU A 479 -12.80 -7.73 -31.91
C LEU A 479 -12.94 -6.23 -32.18
N ASP A 480 -14.17 -5.76 -32.39
CA ASP A 480 -14.45 -4.32 -32.56
C ASP A 480 -14.36 -3.58 -31.22
N LEU A 481 -13.50 -2.57 -31.16
CA LEU A 481 -13.28 -1.71 -29.99
C LEU A 481 -13.48 -0.23 -30.37
N SER A 482 -14.18 0.04 -31.46
CA SER A 482 -14.47 1.40 -31.93
C SER A 482 -15.33 2.22 -30.97
N HIS A 483 -15.95 1.55 -29.99
CA HIS A 483 -16.75 2.15 -28.93
C HIS A 483 -15.92 2.59 -27.70
N ILE A 484 -14.67 2.14 -27.57
CA ILE A 484 -13.78 2.49 -26.45
C ILE A 484 -13.35 3.96 -26.54
N ARG A 485 -13.46 4.67 -25.41
CA ARG A 485 -13.13 6.10 -25.26
C ARG A 485 -12.09 6.38 -24.20
N GLU A 486 -11.84 5.40 -23.35
CA GLU A 486 -10.89 5.52 -22.26
C GLU A 486 -10.17 4.18 -22.09
N ILE A 487 -8.84 4.22 -22.07
CA ILE A 487 -7.99 3.04 -21.91
C ILE A 487 -7.09 3.29 -20.71
N HIS A 488 -7.05 2.33 -19.79
CA HIS A 488 -6.12 2.32 -18.65
C HIS A 488 -5.23 1.10 -18.74
N THR A 489 -4.01 1.23 -18.23
CA THR A 489 -3.11 0.09 -18.06
C THR A 489 -2.67 -0.10 -16.61
N ILE A 490 -2.56 -1.36 -16.21
CA ILE A 490 -2.16 -1.77 -14.87
C ILE A 490 -0.99 -2.76 -15.02
N ALA A 491 0.04 -2.59 -14.21
CA ALA A 491 1.13 -3.54 -14.08
C ALA A 491 1.05 -4.16 -12.68
N VAL A 492 0.69 -5.44 -12.59
CA VAL A 492 0.54 -6.13 -11.30
C VAL A 492 1.76 -7.01 -11.05
N SER A 493 2.32 -6.92 -9.85
CA SER A 493 3.43 -7.78 -9.42
C SER A 493 2.98 -8.80 -8.37
N LEU A 494 3.51 -10.03 -8.46
CA LEU A 494 3.26 -11.07 -7.45
C LEU A 494 3.91 -10.73 -6.12
N ASP A 495 5.12 -10.18 -6.20
CA ASP A 495 5.84 -9.69 -5.04
C ASP A 495 5.50 -8.22 -4.82
N ASP A 496 5.55 -7.80 -3.56
CA ASP A 496 5.54 -6.39 -3.25
C ASP A 496 6.77 -5.69 -3.84
N LEU A 497 6.58 -4.45 -4.25
CA LEU A 497 7.61 -3.54 -4.76
C LEU A 497 7.59 -2.26 -3.91
N PRO A 498 7.98 -2.33 -2.62
CA PRO A 498 7.87 -1.21 -1.71
C PRO A 498 8.57 0.03 -2.27
N TYR A 499 7.93 1.19 -2.14
CA TYR A 499 8.31 2.48 -2.73
C TYR A 499 8.37 2.55 -4.26
N ILE A 500 8.61 1.46 -5.00
CA ILE A 500 8.68 1.48 -6.47
C ILE A 500 7.27 1.75 -7.05
N SER A 501 6.22 1.15 -6.48
CA SER A 501 4.82 1.33 -6.87
C SER A 501 4.37 2.80 -6.74
N THR A 502 4.87 3.51 -5.72
CA THR A 502 4.51 4.90 -5.43
C THR A 502 5.48 5.93 -6.01
N ALA A 503 6.71 5.55 -6.39
CA ALA A 503 7.74 6.43 -6.95
C ALA A 503 7.59 6.67 -8.47
N THR A 504 6.36 6.75 -8.97
CA THR A 504 6.07 6.87 -10.40
C THR A 504 6.78 8.07 -11.07
N ALA A 505 6.81 9.24 -10.41
CA ALA A 505 7.51 10.41 -10.92
C ALA A 505 9.03 10.19 -11.07
N GLU A 506 9.65 9.42 -10.17
CA GLU A 506 11.08 9.09 -10.26
C GLU A 506 11.34 8.05 -11.36
N LEU A 507 10.44 7.08 -11.54
CA LEU A 507 10.52 6.11 -12.65
C LEU A 507 10.44 6.81 -14.01
N VAL A 508 9.61 7.85 -14.14
CA VAL A 508 9.54 8.71 -15.34
C VAL A 508 10.85 9.49 -15.51
N LYS A 509 11.34 10.17 -14.46
CA LYS A 509 12.62 10.92 -14.52
C LYS A 509 13.80 10.03 -14.89
N ALA A 510 13.84 8.80 -14.36
CA ALA A 510 14.88 7.82 -14.62
C ALA A 510 14.67 7.04 -15.95
N GLN A 511 13.66 7.42 -16.75
CA GLN A 511 13.36 6.87 -18.07
C GLN A 511 12.99 5.37 -18.06
N PHE A 512 12.46 4.86 -16.95
CA PHE A 512 11.84 3.53 -16.91
C PHE A 512 10.41 3.54 -17.44
N LEU A 513 9.73 4.68 -17.34
CA LEU A 513 8.37 4.91 -17.80
C LEU A 513 8.30 6.14 -18.71
N ASP A 514 7.39 6.09 -19.68
CA ASP A 514 7.02 7.25 -20.49
C ASP A 514 5.93 8.07 -19.77
N SER A 515 6.06 9.40 -19.76
CA SER A 515 5.08 10.28 -19.13
C SER A 515 3.73 10.31 -19.85
N GLY A 516 3.68 9.89 -21.12
CA GLY A 516 2.45 9.66 -21.86
C GLY A 516 1.74 8.35 -21.51
N HIS A 517 2.47 7.36 -21.00
CA HIS A 517 2.00 5.98 -20.81
C HIS A 517 2.44 5.44 -19.44
N ILE A 518 1.88 6.00 -18.37
CA ILE A 518 2.25 5.64 -17.00
C ILE A 518 1.36 4.49 -16.49
N PRO A 519 1.72 3.20 -16.46
CA PRO A 519 0.93 2.15 -15.81
C PRO A 519 0.62 2.45 -14.34
N TRP A 520 -0.54 2.00 -13.86
CA TRP A 520 -0.72 1.85 -12.41
C TRP A 520 0.04 0.59 -11.98
N THR A 521 1.16 0.78 -11.27
CA THR A 521 1.98 -0.32 -10.75
C THR A 521 1.53 -0.65 -9.33
N VAL A 522 1.13 -1.90 -9.08
CA VAL A 522 0.57 -2.32 -7.79
C VAL A 522 0.95 -3.77 -7.48
N SER A 523 1.13 -4.11 -6.20
CA SER A 523 1.31 -5.50 -5.78
C SER A 523 -0.04 -6.25 -5.82
N ILE A 524 -0.01 -7.58 -5.94
CA ILE A 524 -1.25 -8.35 -5.90
C ILE A 524 -1.97 -8.23 -4.55
N HIS A 525 -1.21 -8.10 -3.45
CA HIS A 525 -1.75 -7.93 -2.10
C HIS A 525 -2.49 -6.60 -1.95
N ASP A 526 -1.92 -5.51 -2.45
CA ASP A 526 -2.58 -4.20 -2.42
C ASP A 526 -3.78 -4.16 -3.36
N LEU A 527 -3.68 -4.75 -4.55
CA LEU A 527 -4.79 -4.83 -5.49
C LEU A 527 -5.97 -5.61 -4.88
N ASP A 528 -5.68 -6.74 -4.24
CA ASP A 528 -6.68 -7.57 -3.57
C ASP A 528 -7.42 -6.76 -2.50
N LEU A 529 -6.68 -6.04 -1.66
CA LEU A 529 -7.26 -5.23 -0.58
C LEU A 529 -8.00 -4.00 -1.09
N ILE A 530 -7.42 -3.26 -2.04
CA ILE A 530 -8.03 -2.09 -2.68
C ILE A 530 -9.37 -2.48 -3.32
N THR A 531 -9.39 -3.58 -4.08
CA THR A 531 -10.62 -4.06 -4.73
C THR A 531 -11.65 -4.57 -3.74
N ASP A 532 -11.24 -5.08 -2.57
CA ASP A 532 -12.17 -5.40 -1.49
C ASP A 532 -12.73 -4.11 -0.84
N LEU A 533 -11.92 -3.08 -0.63
CA LEU A 533 -12.36 -1.80 -0.04
C LEU A 533 -13.34 -1.02 -0.91
N ILE A 534 -13.29 -1.19 -2.23
CA ILE A 534 -14.13 -0.47 -3.18
C ILE A 534 -15.61 -0.81 -2.97
N GLY A 535 -16.42 0.22 -2.74
CA GLY A 535 -17.87 0.08 -2.60
C GLY A 535 -18.61 0.21 -3.93
N ARG A 536 -18.01 0.91 -4.91
CA ARG A 536 -18.60 1.14 -6.24
C ARG A 536 -17.56 1.02 -7.35
N PRO A 537 -17.90 0.40 -8.50
CA PRO A 537 -16.99 0.31 -9.65
C PRO A 537 -16.45 1.69 -10.14
N ALA A 538 -17.23 2.76 -10.00
CA ALA A 538 -16.81 4.13 -10.34
C ALA A 538 -15.67 4.66 -9.45
N GLU A 539 -15.57 4.21 -8.20
CA GLU A 539 -14.49 4.57 -7.29
C GLU A 539 -13.16 3.97 -7.78
N PHE A 540 -13.18 2.72 -8.26
CA PHE A 540 -12.02 2.06 -8.88
C PHE A 540 -11.53 2.81 -10.13
N LEU A 541 -12.42 3.07 -11.08
CA LEU A 541 -12.04 3.78 -12.31
C LEU A 541 -11.51 5.18 -11.99
N LEU A 542 -12.11 5.90 -11.04
CA LEU A 542 -11.61 7.21 -10.65
C LEU A 542 -10.22 7.10 -10.01
N TYR A 543 -9.96 6.10 -9.16
CA TYR A 543 -8.63 5.90 -8.59
C TYR A 543 -7.58 5.64 -9.68
N LEU A 544 -7.90 4.77 -10.66
CA LEU A 544 -7.05 4.54 -11.83
C LEU A 544 -6.75 5.85 -12.56
N GLN A 545 -7.76 6.65 -12.88
CA GLN A 545 -7.57 7.96 -13.53
C GLN A 545 -6.62 8.87 -12.74
N ARG A 546 -6.66 8.84 -11.40
CA ARG A 546 -5.77 9.65 -10.55
C ARG A 546 -4.36 9.12 -10.51
N ARG A 547 -4.14 7.82 -10.29
CA ARG A 547 -2.77 7.28 -10.17
C ARG A 547 -2.01 7.28 -11.48
N ARG A 548 -2.73 7.30 -12.60
CA ARG A 548 -2.21 7.42 -13.96
C ARG A 548 -1.91 8.87 -14.37
N ASP A 549 -2.44 9.86 -13.66
CA ASP A 549 -2.27 11.27 -14.01
C ASP A 549 -0.84 11.74 -13.70
N PRO A 550 -0.08 12.23 -14.69
CA PRO A 550 1.31 12.63 -14.47
C PRO A 550 1.47 13.70 -13.38
N GLU A 551 0.54 14.64 -13.25
CA GLU A 551 0.64 15.65 -12.20
C GLU A 551 0.39 15.03 -10.82
N ALA A 552 -0.59 14.14 -10.68
CA ALA A 552 -0.86 13.46 -9.41
C ALA A 552 0.38 12.74 -8.88
N THR A 553 1.16 12.09 -9.75
CA THR A 553 2.42 11.41 -9.37
C THR A 553 3.51 12.36 -8.86
N VAL A 554 3.45 13.64 -9.23
CA VAL A 554 4.38 14.68 -8.79
C VAL A 554 3.89 15.37 -7.52
N TYR A 555 2.57 15.54 -7.37
CA TYR A 555 1.97 16.18 -6.21
C TYR A 555 1.86 15.27 -4.99
N TYR A 556 1.75 13.96 -5.18
CA TYR A 556 1.55 13.01 -4.09
C TYR A 556 2.62 11.93 -4.13
N THR A 557 3.27 11.75 -2.98
CA THR A 557 4.20 10.66 -2.73
C THR A 557 3.83 10.02 -1.40
N ALA A 558 3.90 8.70 -1.30
CA ALA A 558 3.68 7.96 -0.06
C ALA A 558 4.67 6.80 0.05
N PRO A 559 4.92 6.27 1.26
CA PRO A 559 5.67 5.03 1.42
C PRO A 559 5.01 3.84 0.72
N ASP A 560 3.68 3.77 0.77
CA ASP A 560 2.88 2.62 0.33
C ASP A 560 1.68 3.01 -0.56
N GLU A 561 1.20 2.09 -1.39
CA GLU A 561 0.04 2.33 -2.26
C GLU A 561 -1.27 2.48 -1.49
N LEU A 562 -1.43 1.72 -0.40
CA LEU A 562 -2.59 1.79 0.47
C LEU A 562 -2.74 3.18 1.09
N ASP A 563 -1.64 3.86 1.40
CA ASP A 563 -1.67 5.24 1.89
C ASP A 563 -2.24 6.22 0.86
N LEU A 564 -1.86 6.06 -0.41
CA LEU A 564 -2.41 6.87 -1.50
C LEU A 564 -3.88 6.55 -1.75
N PHE A 565 -4.27 5.27 -1.64
CA PHE A 565 -5.65 4.84 -1.80
C PHE A 565 -6.56 5.34 -0.67
N LEU A 566 -6.13 5.24 0.58
CA LEU A 566 -6.88 5.75 1.73
C LEU A 566 -6.94 7.28 1.74
N TYR A 567 -5.87 7.96 1.30
CA TYR A 567 -5.93 9.40 1.06
C TYR A 567 -6.86 9.76 -0.12
N PHE A 568 -6.97 8.91 -1.14
CA PHE A 568 -7.99 9.05 -2.19
C PHE A 568 -9.40 8.90 -1.60
N PHE A 569 -9.65 7.95 -0.69
CA PHE A 569 -10.93 7.84 0.01
C PHE A 569 -11.25 9.09 0.84
N GLU A 570 -10.27 9.66 1.54
CA GLU A 570 -10.44 10.86 2.37
C GLU A 570 -10.64 12.12 1.52
N ALA A 571 -9.75 12.39 0.57
CA ALA A 571 -9.56 13.68 -0.09
C ALA A 571 -9.59 13.63 -1.62
N GLY A 572 -9.79 12.46 -2.24
CA GLY A 572 -9.98 12.28 -3.68
C GLY A 572 -8.71 12.32 -4.53
N LEU A 573 -7.52 12.39 -3.92
CA LEU A 573 -6.21 12.49 -4.59
C LEU A 573 -6.22 13.56 -5.71
N TYR A 574 -6.89 14.68 -5.43
CA TYR A 574 -7.29 15.65 -6.44
C TYR A 574 -6.22 16.71 -6.68
N VAL A 575 -5.70 16.76 -7.91
CA VAL A 575 -4.85 17.86 -8.38
C VAL A 575 -5.73 18.93 -9.04
N GLU A 576 -5.65 20.17 -8.58
CA GLU A 576 -6.33 21.30 -9.21
C GLU A 576 -5.69 21.52 -10.58
N PRO A 577 -6.45 21.44 -11.69
CA PRO A 577 -5.87 21.64 -13.02
C PRO A 577 -5.42 23.08 -13.20
N ASP A 578 -4.45 23.30 -14.08
CA ASP A 578 -4.13 24.66 -14.52
C ASP A 578 -5.31 25.22 -15.34
N PRO A 579 -6.04 26.23 -14.83
CA PRO A 579 -7.25 26.71 -15.48
C PRO A 579 -6.93 27.50 -16.76
N ASP A 580 -5.72 28.07 -16.88
CA ASP A 580 -5.29 28.78 -18.09
C ASP A 580 -4.93 27.79 -19.19
N GLU A 581 -4.20 26.70 -18.88
CA GLU A 581 -3.95 25.62 -19.85
C GLU A 581 -5.24 24.90 -20.28
N ALA A 582 -6.13 24.59 -19.34
CA ALA A 582 -7.41 23.96 -19.65
C ALA A 582 -8.24 24.79 -20.64
N ARG A 583 -8.27 26.12 -20.47
CA ARG A 583 -8.97 27.01 -21.40
C ARG A 583 -8.30 27.12 -22.78
N LYS A 584 -6.97 27.01 -22.86
CA LYS A 584 -6.29 26.98 -24.17
C LYS A 584 -6.74 25.78 -25.00
N VAL A 585 -6.90 24.62 -24.36
CA VAL A 585 -7.33 23.38 -25.01
C VAL A 585 -8.85 23.34 -25.25
N LEU A 586 -9.63 23.94 -24.33
CA LEU A 586 -11.09 23.97 -24.33
C LEU A 586 -11.60 25.44 -24.33
N PRO A 587 -11.59 26.13 -25.49
CA PRO A 587 -11.84 27.57 -25.58
C PRO A 587 -13.28 28.00 -25.26
N PHE A 588 -14.21 27.04 -25.20
CA PHE A 588 -15.60 27.26 -24.80
C PHE A 588 -15.79 27.39 -23.28
N LEU A 589 -14.76 27.06 -22.48
CA LEU A 589 -14.80 27.26 -21.04
C LEU A 589 -14.79 28.76 -20.69
N PRO A 590 -15.43 29.15 -19.58
CA PRO A 590 -15.41 30.54 -19.12
C PRO A 590 -13.96 30.99 -18.79
N PRO A 591 -13.66 32.30 -18.84
CA PRO A 591 -12.36 32.82 -18.42
C PRO A 591 -12.01 32.40 -16.99
N PRO A 592 -10.76 31.94 -16.72
CA PRO A 592 -10.33 31.61 -15.39
C PRO A 592 -10.46 32.78 -14.44
N THR A 593 -11.06 32.52 -13.29
CA THR A 593 -11.23 33.46 -12.19
C THR A 593 -9.93 33.61 -11.40
N THR A 594 -9.79 34.72 -10.67
CA THR A 594 -8.67 34.92 -9.75
C THR A 594 -8.63 33.86 -8.65
N ALA A 595 -9.79 33.33 -8.25
CA ALA A 595 -9.90 32.28 -7.24
C ALA A 595 -9.34 30.94 -7.74
N GLU A 596 -9.68 30.52 -8.97
CA GLU A 596 -9.13 29.30 -9.60
C GLU A 596 -7.60 29.35 -9.70
N ARG A 597 -7.06 30.45 -10.24
CA ARG A 597 -5.60 30.64 -10.33
C ARG A 597 -4.92 30.64 -8.95
N ARG A 598 -5.59 31.19 -7.92
CA ARG A 598 -5.08 31.19 -6.55
C ARG A 598 -5.08 29.79 -5.94
N ARG A 599 -6.11 28.99 -6.19
CA ARG A 599 -6.17 27.59 -5.71
C ARG A 599 -5.05 26.77 -6.32
N ARG A 600 -4.86 26.82 -7.65
CA ARG A 600 -3.76 26.12 -8.34
C ARG A 600 -2.39 26.49 -7.76
N ARG A 601 -2.08 27.78 -7.62
CA ARG A 601 -0.81 28.24 -7.03
C ARG A 601 -0.64 27.90 -5.55
N GLY A 602 -1.74 27.67 -4.83
CA GLY A 602 -1.71 27.33 -3.41
C GLY A 602 -1.49 25.84 -3.15
N GLN A 603 -1.69 24.98 -4.15
CA GLN A 603 -1.43 23.56 -4.03
C GLN A 603 0.08 23.31 -4.15
N VAL A 604 0.63 22.54 -3.21
CA VAL A 604 2.05 22.17 -3.17
C VAL A 604 2.16 20.65 -3.08
N PRO A 605 3.26 20.04 -3.57
CA PRO A 605 3.50 18.62 -3.38
C PRO A 605 3.45 18.22 -1.90
N ALA A 606 2.89 17.05 -1.63
CA ALA A 606 2.66 16.51 -0.30
C ALA A 606 3.23 15.09 -0.18
N LEU A 607 3.97 14.86 0.91
CA LEU A 607 4.29 13.52 1.38
C LEU A 607 3.12 13.03 2.25
N ILE A 608 2.43 12.00 1.78
CA ILE A 608 1.36 11.33 2.52
C ILE A 608 2.03 10.33 3.46
N THR A 609 1.85 10.56 4.76
CA THR A 609 2.27 9.61 5.81
C THR A 609 1.23 8.51 5.96
N SER A 610 1.58 7.44 6.69
CA SER A 610 0.70 6.29 6.95
C SER A 610 -0.75 6.70 7.25
N ARG A 611 -1.69 6.03 6.59
CA ARG A 611 -3.15 6.17 6.73
C ARG A 611 -3.84 4.87 7.12
N THR A 612 -3.09 3.82 7.42
CA THR A 612 -3.62 2.45 7.58
C THR A 612 -4.27 2.17 8.93
N ASP A 613 -4.17 3.04 9.94
CA ASP A 613 -4.71 2.77 11.29
C ASP A 613 -6.17 2.25 11.29
N GLU A 614 -7.08 2.89 10.53
CA GLU A 614 -8.48 2.46 10.44
C GLU A 614 -8.63 1.13 9.68
N LEU A 615 -7.80 0.94 8.64
CA LEU A 615 -7.74 -0.27 7.84
C LEU A 615 -7.24 -1.47 8.68
N ASP A 616 -6.18 -1.27 9.46
CA ASP A 616 -5.59 -2.26 10.36
C ASP A 616 -6.63 -2.72 11.39
N ASN A 617 -7.32 -1.77 12.04
CA ASN A 617 -8.37 -2.10 13.00
C ASN A 617 -9.49 -2.94 12.36
N TRP A 618 -9.92 -2.60 11.14
CA TRP A 618 -10.93 -3.37 10.42
C TRP A 618 -10.41 -4.76 10.04
N HIS A 619 -9.24 -4.84 9.41
CA HIS A 619 -8.63 -6.08 8.94
C HIS A 619 -8.52 -7.11 10.09
N TYR A 620 -7.88 -6.73 11.20
CA TYR A 620 -7.71 -7.64 12.34
C TYR A 620 -9.02 -8.02 13.03
N SER A 621 -10.06 -7.18 12.95
CA SER A 621 -11.39 -7.51 13.49
C SER A 621 -12.12 -8.57 12.66
N VAL A 622 -11.86 -8.63 11.34
CA VAL A 622 -12.51 -9.57 10.42
C VAL A 622 -11.72 -10.88 10.32
N SER A 623 -10.39 -10.85 10.31
CA SER A 623 -9.53 -12.05 10.24
C SER A 623 -9.52 -12.88 11.53
N GLY A 624 -10.27 -12.48 12.57
CA GLY A 624 -10.35 -13.24 13.83
C GLY A 624 -9.11 -13.10 14.73
N SER A 625 -8.13 -12.29 14.34
CA SER A 625 -6.95 -11.92 15.16
C SER A 625 -7.27 -10.94 16.29
N ALA A 626 -8.55 -10.87 16.69
CA ALA A 626 -9.10 -9.92 17.66
C ALA A 626 -8.42 -9.96 19.04
N ASP A 627 -7.65 -11.02 19.35
CA ASP A 627 -6.83 -11.10 20.56
C ASP A 627 -5.77 -10.00 20.67
N GLN A 628 -5.37 -9.35 19.57
CA GLN A 628 -4.52 -8.16 19.62
C GLN A 628 -5.30 -6.85 19.88
N SER A 629 -6.59 -6.80 19.53
CA SER A 629 -7.45 -5.61 19.68
C SER A 629 -8.24 -5.57 21.00
N ALA A 630 -8.46 -6.73 21.63
CA ALA A 630 -9.34 -6.91 22.78
C ALA A 630 -8.80 -6.34 24.10
N ASN A 631 -7.53 -5.89 24.16
CA ASN A 631 -6.90 -5.46 25.40
C ASN A 631 -6.96 -3.93 25.66
N ARG A 632 -7.80 -3.18 24.92
CA ARG A 632 -7.96 -1.73 25.11
C ARG A 632 -8.89 -1.30 26.26
N ASP A 633 -9.84 -2.14 26.70
CA ASP A 633 -10.90 -1.74 27.67
C ASP A 633 -10.82 -2.42 29.04
N GLY A 634 -9.62 -2.80 29.49
CA GLY A 634 -9.41 -3.61 30.69
C GLY A 634 -9.05 -2.89 31.99
N LEU A 635 -9.37 -1.61 32.22
CA LEU A 635 -9.02 -0.92 33.49
C LEU A 635 -10.13 0.00 34.02
N SER A 636 -11.28 -0.58 34.38
CA SER A 636 -12.06 -0.09 35.52
C SER A 636 -12.06 -1.20 36.58
N GLY A 637 -11.42 -0.94 37.72
CA GLY A 637 -11.26 -1.89 38.82
C GLY A 637 -12.58 -2.29 39.47
N LYS A 638 -13.35 -3.14 38.81
CA LYS A 638 -14.49 -3.87 39.38
C LYS A 638 -14.23 -5.36 39.19
N GLN A 639 -14.31 -6.08 40.31
CA GLN A 639 -14.19 -7.54 40.37
C GLN A 639 -15.05 -8.24 39.30
N PRO A 640 -14.64 -9.42 38.82
CA PRO A 640 -15.43 -10.19 37.86
C PRO A 640 -16.75 -10.58 38.52
N LYS A 641 -17.86 -10.08 37.96
CA LYS A 641 -19.17 -10.68 38.20
C LYS A 641 -19.37 -11.79 37.18
N GLU A 642 -19.68 -12.96 37.71
CA GLU A 642 -20.22 -14.17 37.10
C GLU A 642 -20.48 -14.13 35.59
N GLU A 643 -19.84 -15.10 34.92
CA GLU A 643 -20.10 -15.60 33.58
C GLU A 643 -21.57 -15.46 33.16
N THR A 644 -21.89 -14.42 32.38
CA THR A 644 -23.10 -14.38 31.56
C THR A 644 -22.84 -13.55 30.30
N SER A 645 -23.08 -14.21 29.15
CA SER A 645 -23.08 -13.68 27.77
C SER A 645 -21.76 -13.13 27.21
N ALA A 646 -21.23 -13.84 26.21
CA ALA A 646 -20.36 -13.27 25.19
C ALA A 646 -21.01 -11.98 24.65
N GLY A 647 -20.38 -10.83 24.90
CA GLY A 647 -20.79 -9.57 24.29
C GLY A 647 -20.63 -9.65 22.77
N PRO A 648 -21.41 -8.88 21.98
CA PRO A 648 -21.27 -8.88 20.54
C PRO A 648 -19.86 -8.43 20.16
N SER A 649 -19.14 -9.23 19.37
CA SER A 649 -17.89 -8.81 18.72
C SER A 649 -18.14 -7.49 17.99
N ILE A 650 -17.54 -6.41 18.45
CA ILE A 650 -17.64 -5.10 17.80
C ILE A 650 -16.63 -5.10 16.66
N PHE A 651 -17.06 -5.51 15.46
CA PHE A 651 -16.26 -5.37 14.25
C PHE A 651 -15.96 -3.90 14.00
N ALA A 652 -14.69 -3.56 13.77
CA ALA A 652 -14.33 -2.21 13.35
C ALA A 652 -14.94 -1.93 11.97
N PRO A 653 -15.33 -0.69 11.66
CA PRO A 653 -15.98 -0.37 10.39
C PRO A 653 -14.97 -0.45 9.23
N LYS A 654 -15.38 -1.09 8.13
CA LYS A 654 -14.62 -1.09 6.87
C LYS A 654 -14.40 0.34 6.37
N PRO A 655 -13.16 0.75 6.04
CA PRO A 655 -12.89 2.06 5.44
C PRO A 655 -13.70 2.28 4.16
N LYS A 656 -14.17 3.51 3.94
CA LYS A 656 -14.99 3.89 2.78
C LYS A 656 -14.63 5.28 2.30
N MET A 657 -14.81 5.52 1.00
CA MET A 657 -14.68 6.86 0.42
C MET A 657 -15.63 7.84 1.11
N THR A 658 -15.15 9.07 1.34
CA THR A 658 -15.95 10.19 1.85
C THR A 658 -17.22 10.34 0.99
N PRO A 659 -18.43 10.34 1.61
CA PRO A 659 -19.67 10.36 0.85
C PRO A 659 -19.79 11.54 -0.11
N SER A 660 -20.07 11.24 -1.38
CA SER A 660 -20.36 12.24 -2.39
C SER A 660 -21.79 12.80 -2.25
N PRO A 661 -22.01 14.11 -2.47
CA PRO A 661 -23.35 14.67 -2.66
C PRO A 661 -24.14 14.04 -3.83
N LEU A 662 -23.45 13.34 -4.75
CA LEU A 662 -24.02 12.69 -5.93
C LEU A 662 -24.26 11.19 -5.75
N THR A 663 -23.96 10.61 -4.57
CA THR A 663 -24.06 9.17 -4.32
C THR A 663 -25.40 8.57 -4.76
N SER A 664 -26.53 9.17 -4.37
CA SER A 664 -27.86 8.66 -4.75
C SER A 664 -28.13 8.67 -6.26
N LEU A 665 -27.55 9.63 -6.99
CA LEU A 665 -27.66 9.68 -8.44
C LEU A 665 -26.78 8.60 -9.08
N ILE A 666 -25.56 8.40 -8.59
CA ILE A 666 -24.65 7.36 -9.08
C ILE A 666 -25.26 5.99 -8.85
N ASP A 667 -25.78 5.71 -7.65
CA ASP A 667 -26.44 4.44 -7.31
C ASP A 667 -27.65 4.17 -8.22
N ALA A 668 -28.42 5.20 -8.56
CA ALA A 668 -29.53 5.08 -9.52
C ALA A 668 -29.04 4.75 -10.95
N ILE A 669 -27.99 5.42 -11.44
CA ILE A 669 -27.39 5.15 -12.75
C ILE A 669 -26.88 3.70 -12.85
N TYR A 670 -26.27 3.19 -11.77
CA TYR A 670 -25.78 1.82 -11.71
C TYR A 670 -26.92 0.78 -11.69
N SER A 671 -27.98 1.04 -10.91
CA SER A 671 -29.13 0.14 -10.79
C SER A 671 -29.86 -0.09 -12.11
N ASP A 672 -29.91 0.93 -12.97
CA ASP A 672 -30.59 0.86 -14.28
C ASP A 672 -29.76 0.17 -15.38
N LYS A 673 -28.55 -0.33 -15.08
CA LYS A 673 -27.62 -1.01 -16.01
C LYS A 673 -27.40 -0.26 -17.33
N GLN A 674 -27.38 1.07 -17.29
CA GLN A 674 -27.20 1.92 -18.46
C GLN A 674 -25.78 1.78 -19.04
N TYR A 675 -25.65 1.95 -20.36
CA TYR A 675 -24.35 1.98 -21.04
C TYR A 675 -23.56 3.21 -20.61
N GLY A 676 -22.27 3.02 -20.32
CA GLY A 676 -21.34 4.06 -19.88
C GLY A 676 -21.45 4.38 -18.40
N ARG A 677 -22.17 3.56 -17.60
CA ARG A 677 -22.38 3.82 -16.16
C ARG A 677 -21.08 3.94 -15.38
N LEU A 678 -20.06 3.19 -15.79
CA LEU A 678 -18.74 3.21 -15.18
C LEU A 678 -18.07 4.58 -15.34
N SER A 679 -17.92 5.03 -16.58
CA SER A 679 -17.28 6.29 -16.93
C SER A 679 -18.10 7.50 -16.50
N ILE A 680 -19.44 7.45 -16.58
CA ILE A 680 -20.33 8.48 -16.04
C ILE A 680 -20.17 8.60 -14.52
N GLY A 681 -20.15 7.48 -13.79
CA GLY A 681 -19.98 7.49 -12.33
C GLY A 681 -18.64 8.11 -11.92
N ALA A 682 -17.54 7.67 -12.55
CA ALA A 682 -16.20 8.21 -12.27
C ALA A 682 -16.11 9.71 -12.57
N MET A 683 -16.67 10.15 -13.70
CA MET A 683 -16.75 11.57 -14.06
C MET A 683 -17.54 12.39 -13.03
N LEU A 684 -18.70 11.91 -12.54
CA LEU A 684 -19.48 12.61 -11.53
C LEU A 684 -18.71 12.73 -10.20
N LEU A 685 -17.90 11.74 -9.84
CA LEU A 685 -17.06 11.73 -8.65
C LEU A 685 -15.76 12.54 -8.80
N SER A 686 -15.30 12.79 -10.03
CA SER A 686 -14.00 13.42 -10.32
C SER A 686 -13.89 14.90 -9.90
N GLY A 687 -15.01 15.60 -9.73
CA GLY A 687 -15.01 17.02 -9.37
C GLY A 687 -14.74 17.27 -7.89
N SER A 688 -14.42 18.50 -7.51
CA SER A 688 -14.34 18.87 -6.08
C SER A 688 -15.69 18.74 -5.37
N SER A 689 -15.70 18.56 -4.04
CA SER A 689 -16.93 18.42 -3.26
C SER A 689 -17.88 19.62 -3.40
N GLU A 690 -17.34 20.83 -3.58
CA GLU A 690 -18.13 22.04 -3.87
C GLU A 690 -18.81 21.94 -5.25
N PHE A 691 -18.09 21.46 -6.26
CA PHE A 691 -18.64 21.28 -7.60
C PHE A 691 -19.69 20.17 -7.63
N GLN A 692 -19.43 19.02 -7.02
CA GLN A 692 -20.39 17.92 -6.89
C GLN A 692 -21.68 18.37 -6.20
N SER A 693 -21.57 19.17 -5.14
CA SER A 693 -22.72 19.77 -4.46
C SER A 693 -23.55 20.71 -5.35
N LYS A 694 -22.90 21.42 -6.29
CA LYS A 694 -23.61 22.24 -7.28
C LYS A 694 -24.37 21.35 -8.25
N LEU A 695 -23.74 20.30 -8.78
CA LEU A 695 -24.36 19.35 -9.69
C LEU A 695 -25.60 18.68 -9.06
N ALA A 696 -25.48 18.23 -7.79
CA ALA A 696 -26.56 17.57 -7.07
C ALA A 696 -27.84 18.44 -6.89
N ARG A 697 -27.71 19.77 -6.97
CA ARG A 697 -28.85 20.71 -6.84
C ARG A 697 -29.58 20.97 -8.17
N ILE A 698 -28.94 20.71 -9.31
CA ILE A 698 -29.49 21.04 -10.65
C ILE A 698 -30.84 20.37 -10.90
N PRO A 699 -31.04 19.06 -10.65
CA PRO A 699 -32.32 18.41 -10.93
C PRO A 699 -33.49 19.10 -10.22
N ARG A 700 -33.32 19.39 -8.92
CA ARG A 700 -34.32 20.07 -8.10
C ARG A 700 -34.64 21.47 -8.65
N GLN A 701 -33.63 22.26 -8.98
CA GLN A 701 -33.82 23.61 -9.53
C GLN A 701 -34.59 23.60 -10.84
N LEU A 702 -34.34 22.63 -11.72
CA LEU A 702 -35.08 22.46 -12.97
C LEU A 702 -36.52 22.04 -12.74
N LEU A 703 -36.75 21.07 -11.86
CA LEU A 703 -38.07 20.50 -11.56
C LEU A 703 -39.00 21.45 -10.80
N GLU A 704 -38.46 22.38 -10.02
CA GLU A 704 -39.20 23.44 -9.30
C GLU A 704 -39.56 24.63 -10.20
N ASN A 705 -38.92 24.76 -11.37
CA ASN A 705 -39.10 25.91 -12.27
C ASN A 705 -39.40 25.48 -13.71
N PRO A 706 -40.47 24.68 -13.99
CA PRO A 706 -40.80 24.26 -15.35
C PRO A 706 -41.06 25.46 -16.28
N ARG A 707 -40.89 25.29 -17.59
CA ARG A 707 -41.20 26.38 -18.54
C ARG A 707 -42.70 26.57 -18.63
N SER A 708 -43.13 27.83 -18.74
CA SER A 708 -44.54 28.17 -18.94
C SER A 708 -45.09 27.77 -20.31
N ASP A 709 -44.23 27.47 -21.28
CA ASP A 709 -44.58 27.07 -22.66
C ASP A 709 -44.69 25.54 -22.83
N GLY A 710 -44.60 24.76 -21.74
CA GLY A 710 -44.70 23.30 -21.77
C GLY A 710 -43.49 22.59 -22.38
N ARG A 711 -42.42 23.32 -22.74
CA ARG A 711 -41.18 22.73 -23.26
C ARG A 711 -40.25 22.26 -22.14
N GLU A 712 -39.33 21.38 -22.50
CA GLU A 712 -38.27 20.88 -21.64
C GLU A 712 -37.35 22.01 -21.15
N ARG A 713 -36.76 21.82 -19.97
CA ARG A 713 -35.62 22.62 -19.52
C ARG A 713 -34.36 21.79 -19.56
N THR A 714 -33.30 22.40 -20.06
CA THR A 714 -31.96 21.82 -20.05
C THR A 714 -30.97 22.74 -19.34
N VAL A 715 -30.00 22.14 -18.66
CA VAL A 715 -28.77 22.79 -18.21
C VAL A 715 -27.62 21.99 -18.80
N THR A 716 -26.80 22.67 -19.61
CA THR A 716 -25.69 22.06 -20.36
C THR A 716 -24.38 22.57 -19.78
N ILE A 717 -23.53 21.66 -19.32
CA ILE A 717 -22.26 21.92 -18.65
C ILE A 717 -21.17 21.11 -19.34
N PRO A 718 -20.34 21.75 -20.18
CA PRO A 718 -19.09 21.14 -20.59
C PRO A 718 -18.08 21.22 -19.44
N LEU A 719 -17.33 20.15 -19.22
CA LEU A 719 -16.29 20.07 -18.20
C LEU A 719 -15.10 19.28 -18.73
N GLY A 720 -13.94 19.46 -18.11
CA GLY A 720 -12.71 18.77 -18.49
C GLY A 720 -11.49 19.67 -18.39
N THR A 721 -10.33 19.05 -18.48
CA THR A 721 -9.02 19.72 -18.41
C THR A 721 -8.27 19.65 -19.75
N ASN A 722 -8.60 18.64 -20.56
CA ASN A 722 -8.09 18.42 -21.91
C ASN A 722 -9.20 17.79 -22.78
N ARG A 723 -8.95 17.55 -24.07
CA ARG A 723 -9.97 16.99 -24.98
C ARG A 723 -10.32 15.53 -24.70
N GLU A 724 -9.36 14.76 -24.20
CA GLU A 724 -9.52 13.32 -23.94
C GLU A 724 -10.48 13.07 -22.77
N ASN A 725 -10.33 13.86 -21.71
CA ASN A 725 -11.11 13.74 -20.47
C ASN A 725 -12.29 14.72 -20.40
N ALA A 726 -12.59 15.45 -21.46
CA ALA A 726 -13.71 16.39 -21.47
C ALA A 726 -15.05 15.72 -21.76
N TRP A 727 -16.07 16.19 -21.05
CA TRP A 727 -17.43 15.67 -21.08
C TRP A 727 -18.45 16.77 -21.33
N LEU A 728 -19.52 16.43 -22.05
CA LEU A 728 -20.74 17.23 -22.11
C LEU A 728 -21.79 16.66 -21.15
N LEU A 729 -22.08 17.36 -20.05
CA LEU A 729 -23.17 16.99 -19.16
C LEU A 729 -24.41 17.80 -19.43
N VAL A 730 -25.56 17.14 -19.45
CA VAL A 730 -26.84 17.80 -19.67
C VAL A 730 -27.86 17.27 -18.67
N TRP A 731 -28.45 18.16 -17.87
CA TRP A 731 -29.63 17.84 -17.07
C TRP A 731 -30.86 18.26 -17.85
N ALA A 732 -31.79 17.36 -18.10
CA ALA A 732 -33.00 17.61 -18.85
C ALA A 732 -34.25 17.29 -18.03
N THR A 733 -35.37 17.95 -18.34
CA THR A 733 -36.68 17.63 -17.73
C THR A 733 -37.68 17.22 -18.78
N ARG A 734 -38.28 16.02 -18.64
CA ARG A 734 -39.38 15.55 -19.49
C ARG A 734 -40.69 16.22 -19.05
N PRO A 735 -41.33 17.05 -19.90
CA PRO A 735 -42.60 17.69 -19.56
C PRO A 735 -43.74 16.71 -19.31
N ILE A 736 -44.70 17.11 -18.49
CA ILE A 736 -45.91 16.32 -18.22
C ILE A 736 -46.66 16.05 -19.52
N GLY A 737 -46.95 14.77 -19.81
CA GLY A 737 -47.68 14.35 -20.99
C GLY A 737 -46.86 14.24 -22.28
N ARG A 738 -45.56 14.56 -22.26
CA ARG A 738 -44.68 14.29 -23.40
C ARG A 738 -44.36 12.80 -23.46
N ASP A 739 -44.46 12.21 -24.65
CA ASP A 739 -44.09 10.81 -24.88
C ASP A 739 -42.62 10.57 -24.54
N ALA A 740 -42.34 9.41 -23.95
CA ALA A 740 -41.00 9.06 -23.48
C ALA A 740 -40.01 8.84 -24.61
N ARG A 741 -40.44 8.19 -25.71
CA ARG A 741 -39.58 7.82 -26.84
C ARG A 741 -39.25 9.04 -27.68
N ASP A 742 -40.25 9.89 -27.94
CA ASP A 742 -40.04 11.14 -28.67
C ASP A 742 -39.08 12.07 -27.91
N PHE A 743 -39.26 12.17 -26.59
CA PHE A 743 -38.36 12.94 -25.73
C PHE A 743 -36.92 12.38 -25.74
N GLU A 744 -36.75 11.06 -25.62
CA GLU A 744 -35.45 10.43 -25.70
C GLU A 744 -34.76 10.68 -27.05
N ALA A 745 -35.48 10.51 -28.16
CA ALA A 745 -34.95 10.75 -29.51
C ALA A 745 -34.45 12.20 -29.67
N ASP A 746 -35.27 13.17 -29.25
CA ASP A 746 -34.91 14.60 -29.30
C ASP A 746 -33.69 14.92 -28.43
N MET A 747 -33.59 14.30 -27.25
CA MET A 747 -32.48 14.48 -26.32
C MET A 747 -31.19 13.86 -26.88
N ARG A 748 -31.24 12.66 -27.45
CA ARG A 748 -30.08 12.03 -28.09
C ARG A 748 -29.56 12.84 -29.26
N ASP A 749 -30.45 13.37 -30.10
CA ASP A 749 -30.08 14.28 -31.17
C ASP A 749 -29.39 15.54 -30.64
N TYR A 750 -30.00 16.18 -29.63
CA TYR A 750 -29.43 17.38 -29.01
C TYR A 750 -28.03 17.09 -28.46
N LEU A 751 -27.87 15.97 -27.75
CA LEU A 751 -26.58 15.56 -27.18
C LEU A 751 -25.53 15.36 -28.26
N ARG A 752 -25.83 14.57 -29.29
CA ARG A 752 -24.94 14.29 -30.43
C ARG A 752 -24.53 15.59 -31.13
N THR A 753 -25.49 16.45 -31.48
CA THR A 753 -25.21 17.71 -32.19
C THR A 753 -24.41 18.68 -31.31
N LYS A 754 -24.76 18.83 -30.03
CA LYS A 754 -24.05 19.76 -29.12
C LYS A 754 -22.65 19.26 -28.76
N LYS A 755 -22.49 17.94 -28.58
CA LYS A 755 -21.19 17.29 -28.34
C LYS A 755 -20.26 17.52 -29.54
N HIS A 756 -20.77 17.33 -30.75
CA HIS A 756 -20.04 17.60 -31.99
C HIS A 756 -19.69 19.08 -32.14
N GLN A 757 -20.63 20.00 -31.87
CA GLN A 757 -20.37 21.45 -31.90
C GLN A 757 -19.20 21.87 -30.98
N LEU A 758 -19.05 21.19 -29.83
CA LEU A 758 -17.99 21.47 -28.86
C LEU A 758 -16.71 20.63 -29.08
N GLY A 759 -16.71 19.71 -30.05
CA GLY A 759 -15.58 18.82 -30.32
C GLY A 759 -15.28 17.85 -29.16
N LEU A 760 -16.30 17.39 -28.45
CA LEU A 760 -16.17 16.53 -27.27
C LEU A 760 -16.28 15.04 -27.63
N ARG A 761 -15.51 14.19 -26.94
CA ARG A 761 -15.53 12.73 -27.17
C ARG A 761 -16.74 12.08 -26.51
N ARG A 762 -17.11 12.54 -25.31
CA ARG A 762 -18.18 11.94 -24.50
C ARG A 762 -19.22 12.97 -24.04
N GLY A 763 -20.46 12.49 -23.88
CA GLY A 763 -21.54 13.27 -23.32
C GLY A 763 -22.62 12.41 -22.70
N VAL A 764 -23.37 12.97 -21.78
CA VAL A 764 -24.51 12.30 -21.14
C VAL A 764 -25.64 13.28 -20.85
N ILE A 765 -26.88 12.82 -21.10
CA ILE A 765 -28.10 13.46 -20.59
C ILE A 765 -28.61 12.68 -19.38
N LEU A 766 -28.84 13.39 -18.29
CA LEU A 766 -29.59 12.93 -17.12
C LEU A 766 -30.99 13.54 -17.19
N ALA A 767 -31.96 12.72 -17.60
CA ALA A 767 -33.34 13.15 -17.82
C ALA A 767 -34.21 12.88 -16.58
N PHE A 768 -34.90 13.89 -16.10
CA PHE A 768 -35.82 13.81 -14.95
C PHE A 768 -37.26 14.02 -15.38
N ASP A 769 -38.18 13.22 -14.89
CA ASP A 769 -39.60 13.38 -15.23
C ASP A 769 -40.27 14.45 -14.36
N GLN A 770 -41.00 15.37 -14.98
CA GLN A 770 -41.64 16.47 -14.25
C GLN A 770 -42.82 16.04 -13.37
N ALA A 771 -43.49 14.93 -13.68
CA ALA A 771 -44.61 14.40 -12.91
C ALA A 771 -44.13 13.60 -11.70
N THR A 772 -43.22 12.64 -11.89
CA THR A 772 -42.73 11.75 -10.84
C THR A 772 -41.55 12.33 -10.06
N LYS A 773 -40.88 13.35 -10.60
CA LYS A 773 -39.68 14.01 -10.03
C LYS A 773 -38.45 13.11 -9.87
N VAL A 774 -38.47 11.91 -10.47
CA VAL A 774 -37.33 10.97 -10.44
C VAL A 774 -36.54 10.99 -11.74
N LEU A 775 -35.34 10.40 -11.72
CA LEU A 775 -34.55 10.12 -12.92
C LEU A 775 -35.37 9.17 -13.81
N ALA A 776 -35.57 9.58 -15.06
CA ALA A 776 -36.40 8.89 -16.05
C ALA A 776 -35.57 8.30 -17.19
N GLY A 777 -34.31 8.72 -17.36
CA GLY A 777 -33.41 8.17 -18.35
C GLY A 777 -31.99 8.73 -18.24
N VAL A 778 -31.03 7.92 -18.67
CA VAL A 778 -29.62 8.29 -18.83
C VAL A 778 -29.25 8.02 -20.28
N TYR A 779 -28.94 9.07 -21.04
CA TYR A 779 -28.64 8.93 -22.46
C TYR A 779 -27.16 9.26 -22.67
N TYR A 780 -26.34 8.21 -22.76
CA TYR A 780 -24.92 8.32 -23.07
C TYR A 780 -24.70 8.54 -24.58
N ASP A 781 -23.67 9.30 -24.91
CA ASP A 781 -23.22 9.51 -26.27
C ASP A 781 -21.69 9.53 -26.43
N GLY A 782 -21.16 8.47 -27.06
CA GLY A 782 -19.73 8.31 -27.32
C GLY A 782 -19.33 8.42 -28.78
N HIS A 783 -20.23 8.44 -29.76
CA HIS A 783 -19.80 8.33 -31.16
C HIS A 783 -18.93 9.50 -31.66
N GLU A 784 -17.92 9.14 -32.43
CA GLU A 784 -16.92 10.00 -33.07
C GLU A 784 -17.11 9.93 -34.58
N GLY A 785 -16.91 11.05 -35.27
CA GLY A 785 -17.07 11.12 -36.72
C GLY A 785 -17.99 12.26 -37.18
N PRO A 786 -18.28 12.31 -38.49
CA PRO A 786 -19.17 13.30 -39.06
C PRO A 786 -20.60 13.11 -38.56
N LEU A 787 -21.34 14.22 -38.40
CA LEU A 787 -22.77 14.15 -38.12
C LEU A 787 -23.53 13.61 -39.34
N GLU A 788 -24.61 12.89 -39.09
CA GLU A 788 -25.59 12.61 -40.13
C GLU A 788 -26.15 13.93 -40.67
N PRO A 789 -26.49 14.01 -41.98
CA PRO A 789 -26.95 15.27 -42.60
C PRO A 789 -28.12 15.94 -41.87
N ARG A 790 -29.03 15.13 -41.29
CA ARG A 790 -30.16 15.63 -40.48
C ARG A 790 -29.70 16.38 -39.24
N LEU A 791 -28.67 15.89 -38.55
CA LEU A 791 -28.13 16.48 -37.33
C LEU A 791 -27.20 17.65 -37.63
N GLU A 792 -26.51 17.61 -38.77
CA GLU A 792 -25.70 18.72 -39.26
C GLU A 792 -26.55 19.97 -39.51
N ALA A 793 -27.73 19.82 -40.12
CA ALA A 793 -28.68 20.92 -40.31
C ALA A 793 -29.09 21.59 -38.98
N ARG A 794 -29.17 20.82 -37.89
CA ARG A 794 -29.53 21.30 -36.55
C ARG A 794 -28.44 22.12 -35.87
N LEU A 795 -27.20 22.13 -36.36
CA LEU A 795 -26.13 22.96 -35.79
C LEU A 795 -26.50 24.45 -35.78
N SER A 796 -27.23 24.90 -36.81
CA SER A 796 -27.72 26.28 -36.93
C SER A 796 -28.78 26.67 -35.89
N GLU A 797 -29.46 25.68 -35.30
CA GLU A 797 -30.49 25.87 -34.25
C GLU A 797 -29.87 26.02 -32.86
N LEU A 798 -28.62 25.56 -32.69
CA LEU A 798 -27.91 25.64 -31.42
C LEU A 798 -27.40 27.05 -31.16
N LYS A 799 -27.36 27.42 -29.87
CA LYS A 799 -26.67 28.65 -29.47
C LYS A 799 -25.20 28.59 -29.90
N PRO A 800 -24.60 29.72 -30.34
CA PRO A 800 -23.18 29.82 -30.61
C PRO A 800 -22.33 29.39 -29.42
N ILE A 801 -21.10 28.96 -29.68
CA ILE A 801 -20.17 28.45 -28.65
C ILE A 801 -19.87 29.56 -27.63
N GLU A 802 -19.79 30.82 -28.06
CA GLU A 802 -19.52 31.99 -27.23
C GLU A 802 -20.61 32.21 -26.18
N ALA A 803 -21.84 31.76 -26.45
CA ALA A 803 -22.95 31.83 -25.49
C ALA A 803 -22.75 30.91 -24.27
N MET A 804 -21.80 29.97 -24.32
CA MET A 804 -21.45 29.10 -23.19
C MET A 804 -20.56 29.79 -22.14
N GLN A 805 -19.88 30.89 -22.50
CA GLN A 805 -18.92 31.57 -21.62
C GLN A 805 -19.58 32.39 -20.48
N GLY A 806 -20.91 32.55 -20.51
CA GLY A 806 -21.70 33.35 -19.56
C GLY A 806 -22.55 32.54 -18.57
N TRP A 807 -22.05 31.42 -18.05
CA TRP A 807 -22.84 30.51 -17.21
C TRP A 807 -23.43 31.18 -15.95
N ALA A 808 -24.75 31.08 -15.80
CA ALA A 808 -25.45 31.21 -14.53
C ALA A 808 -26.68 30.27 -14.54
N PRO A 809 -26.93 29.47 -13.49
CA PRO A 809 -28.17 28.71 -13.38
C PRO A 809 -29.38 29.65 -13.34
N PRO A 810 -30.57 29.22 -13.80
CA PRO A 810 -31.75 30.08 -13.83
C PRO A 810 -32.08 30.56 -12.41
N SER A 811 -31.99 31.88 -12.20
CA SER A 811 -32.49 32.51 -10.98
C SER A 811 -34.01 32.36 -10.92
N PRO A 812 -34.60 32.19 -9.72
CA PRO A 812 -36.04 32.29 -9.57
C PRO A 812 -36.52 33.63 -10.14
N PRO A 813 -37.73 33.70 -10.74
CA PRO A 813 -38.26 34.97 -11.18
C PRO A 813 -38.27 35.92 -9.98
N LYS A 814 -37.56 37.05 -10.08
CA LYS A 814 -37.63 38.11 -9.08
C LYS A 814 -39.11 38.45 -8.93
N SER A 815 -39.72 38.08 -7.81
CA SER A 815 -41.04 38.60 -7.47
C SER A 815 -40.89 40.11 -7.52
N ARG A 816 -41.69 40.77 -8.35
CA ARG A 816 -41.86 42.22 -8.30
C ARG A 816 -42.47 42.51 -6.93
N ALA A 817 -41.61 42.66 -5.92
CA ALA A 817 -42.00 43.24 -4.65
C ALA A 817 -42.45 44.66 -4.97
N GLY A 818 -43.74 44.90 -4.75
CA GLY A 818 -44.39 46.16 -5.04
C GLY A 818 -43.66 47.34 -4.43
N SER A 819 -43.75 48.47 -5.12
CA SER A 819 -43.41 49.78 -4.61
C SER A 819 -43.99 49.99 -3.20
N GLY A 820 -43.12 50.09 -2.19
CA GLY A 820 -43.59 50.25 -0.82
C GLY A 820 -42.50 50.66 0.16
N ARG A 821 -42.34 51.97 0.32
CA ARG A 821 -41.70 52.68 1.45
C ARG A 821 -40.19 52.52 1.69
N ARG A 822 -39.48 53.53 1.17
CA ARG A 822 -38.31 54.18 1.77
C ARG A 822 -38.42 54.22 3.30
N ASN A 823 -37.46 53.63 4.00
CA ASN A 823 -37.19 53.99 5.39
C ASN A 823 -35.68 54.19 5.59
N THR A 824 -35.33 55.44 5.79
CA THR A 824 -34.01 55.96 6.14
C THR A 824 -33.63 55.60 7.57
N ARG A 825 -32.44 55.04 7.78
CA ARG A 825 -31.57 55.08 8.98
C ARG A 825 -30.43 54.09 8.68
N GLY A 826 -29.15 54.41 8.75
CA GLY A 826 -28.43 55.41 9.51
C GLY A 826 -27.04 54.80 9.71
N ASN A 827 -26.06 55.31 8.98
CA ASN A 827 -24.70 54.83 8.93
C ASN A 827 -24.02 55.02 10.30
N LYS A 828 -23.50 53.96 10.93
CA LYS A 828 -22.53 54.08 12.02
C LYS A 828 -21.42 53.05 11.83
N SER A 829 -20.27 53.56 11.42
CA SER A 829 -18.98 52.88 11.45
C SER A 829 -18.58 52.58 12.89
N ARG A 830 -17.97 51.40 13.10
CA ARG A 830 -17.22 51.11 14.33
C ARG A 830 -15.85 50.56 13.95
N ARG A 831 -14.89 51.47 14.00
CA ARG A 831 -13.44 51.27 14.05
C ARG A 831 -13.08 50.86 15.49
N ALA A 832 -12.38 49.75 15.68
CA ALA A 832 -11.56 49.42 16.87
C ALA A 832 -10.89 48.05 16.66
N ARG A 833 -9.67 47.75 17.08
CA ARG A 833 -8.51 48.51 17.57
C ARG A 833 -7.40 47.43 17.69
N LYS A 834 -6.19 47.73 17.21
CA LYS A 834 -4.97 46.95 17.51
C LYS A 834 -4.78 46.88 19.04
N GLY A 835 -4.43 45.70 19.54
CA GLY A 835 -3.94 45.48 20.90
C GLY A 835 -2.87 44.39 20.88
N ARG A 836 -1.66 44.77 21.31
CA ARG A 836 -0.48 43.92 21.51
C ARG A 836 -0.77 42.76 22.48
N ARG A 837 -0.32 41.57 22.14
CA ARG A 837 0.75 40.84 22.86
C ARG A 837 1.42 39.89 21.90
#